data_AF-A0AB35IL25-F1
#
_entry.id   AF-A0AB35IL25-F1
#
_cell.length_a   1.000
_cell.length_b   1.000
_cell.length_c   1.000
_cell.angle_alpha   90.00
_cell.angle_beta   90.00
_cell.angle_gamma   90.00
#
_symmetry.space_group_name_H-M   'P 1'
#
loop_
_entity.id
_entity.type
_entity.pdbx_description
1 polymer ?
#
loop_
_entity_poly.entity_id
_entity_poly.type
_entity_poly.pdbx_seq_one_letter_code
_entity_poly.pdbx_strand_id
1 'polypeptide(L)'
;MNKQVFSMDFYGKNLSVEVGELAKQANGAVLVRYNDTVILSTVVAGKEPKNVDFFPLTVTYEEKLYSVGKIPGGFLKREGRPSEHGTLTARMIDRPIRPLFADGFRNEVQSVNTVLSVDQDATPEMAAMLGASLALCVSDIPFNGPIAGVNVGLVDGEFIVNGTPEQLENSLINLEVAGTKDAINMVEADAKEVSEEVMLEALLFGHEKIKELIAFQEKVVEACGKEKIEIPLFELNNDLVEEVAVRAKAEMAAAVSIPGKLERYGAIDDLIAQVTEEYDNREYENEEIKADVMKQVGIILHDLEKDEVRRLITEDKIRPDGRKIDEIRQLDSQIDLLPRVHGSALFTRGETQVLSVATLGAIGEHQKIDGLGLEDQKRFMHHYNFPPYSVGETGRMGAPGRREIGHGALGERALAQVIPSEEAFPYTIRVVSEVLESNGSSSQASICASTMALMAAGVPIKAPVAGVAMGLVKKGDAYTILTDIQGMEDHLGDMDFKVAGTDAGICALQMDIKIDGITKEILQEALAQAKVARKQIMANMMDAIAAPRDELSPYAPKVQMMKIEPDQIKAVIGQGGKTINEIIEQSDGVKIDIEQDGTVVIYHYDQAAINKAVELIEKIVKKAQVGEVYDGKVVRVEDNYAFINLFDGTDGFLHISDYAYERTKKMGEVIKLGDIIKVKVTKVDDKGKVNVSRKALLPKPIKKEEPKEEPKAE
;
A
#
# COMPACT_ATOMS: atom_id res chain seq x y z
N MET A 1 18.22 -29.08 -25.40
CA MET A 1 19.41 -29.04 -24.51
C MET A 1 19.24 -30.08 -23.41
N ASN A 2 20.36 -30.60 -22.88
CA ASN A 2 20.34 -31.39 -21.64
C ASN A 2 20.19 -30.43 -20.44
N LYS A 3 19.66 -30.94 -19.32
CA LYS A 3 19.52 -30.19 -18.06
C LYS A 3 20.89 -29.64 -17.63
N GLN A 4 20.97 -28.33 -17.40
CA GLN A 4 22.12 -27.68 -16.77
C GLN A 4 21.65 -26.94 -15.53
N VAL A 5 22.43 -27.00 -14.46
CA VAL A 5 22.11 -26.37 -13.18
C VAL A 5 23.30 -25.53 -12.74
N PHE A 6 23.03 -24.26 -12.42
CA PHE A 6 23.99 -23.30 -11.91
C PHE A 6 23.52 -22.85 -10.54
N SER A 7 24.44 -22.59 -9.61
CA SER A 7 24.08 -22.12 -8.28
C SER A 7 25.09 -21.14 -7.72
N MET A 8 24.60 -20.30 -6.81
CA MET A 8 25.41 -19.41 -5.97
C MET A 8 24.79 -19.31 -4.58
N ASP A 9 25.61 -18.98 -3.59
CA ASP A 9 25.11 -18.43 -2.32
C ASP A 9 24.89 -16.94 -2.51
N PHE A 10 23.67 -16.47 -2.28
CA PHE A 10 23.32 -15.05 -2.33
C PHE A 10 22.86 -14.62 -0.94
N TYR A 11 23.84 -14.17 -0.14
CA TYR A 11 23.66 -13.70 1.24
C TYR A 11 23.00 -14.74 2.15
N GLY A 12 23.53 -15.97 2.16
CA GLY A 12 23.06 -17.07 3.01
C GLY A 12 21.81 -17.78 2.49
N LYS A 13 21.33 -17.40 1.30
CA LYS A 13 20.23 -18.06 0.60
C LYS A 13 20.76 -18.72 -0.66
N ASN A 14 20.38 -19.98 -0.89
CA ASN A 14 20.81 -20.72 -2.07
C ASN A 14 20.01 -20.27 -3.28
N LEU A 15 20.67 -19.66 -4.26
CA LEU A 15 20.07 -19.35 -5.55
C LEU A 15 20.56 -20.38 -6.56
N SER A 16 19.65 -21.12 -7.18
CA SER A 16 19.96 -22.04 -8.27
C SER A 16 19.05 -21.82 -9.47
N VAL A 17 19.62 -22.07 -10.65
CA VAL A 17 18.96 -21.91 -11.92
C VAL A 17 19.12 -23.17 -12.73
N GLU A 18 18.01 -23.68 -13.24
CA GLU A 18 17.96 -24.83 -14.14
C GLU A 18 17.49 -24.41 -15.54
N VAL A 19 18.25 -24.82 -16.56
CA VAL A 19 17.97 -24.53 -17.97
C VAL A 19 17.94 -25.83 -18.78
N GLY A 20 17.03 -25.92 -19.74
CA GLY A 20 17.01 -26.95 -20.77
C GLY A 20 16.14 -28.19 -20.50
N GLU A 21 15.56 -28.34 -19.31
CA GLU A 21 14.65 -29.45 -18.98
C GLU A 21 13.17 -29.13 -19.19
N LEU A 22 12.71 -27.98 -18.70
CA LEU A 22 11.30 -27.60 -18.73
C LEU A 22 10.97 -26.65 -19.89
N ALA A 23 9.70 -26.65 -20.31
CA ALA A 23 9.14 -25.73 -21.32
C ALA A 23 9.98 -25.57 -22.61
N LYS A 24 10.55 -26.68 -23.11
CA LYS A 24 11.51 -26.71 -24.24
C LYS A 24 11.00 -26.12 -25.57
N GLN A 25 9.70 -25.86 -25.69
CA GLN A 25 9.10 -25.23 -26.87
C GLN A 25 9.16 -23.71 -26.86
N ALA A 26 9.44 -23.08 -25.71
CA ALA A 26 9.61 -21.64 -25.61
C ALA A 26 10.93 -21.19 -26.26
N ASN A 27 11.00 -19.90 -26.63
CA ASN A 27 12.25 -19.29 -27.08
C ASN A 27 13.30 -19.34 -25.95
N GLY A 28 12.89 -19.07 -24.72
CA GLY A 28 13.71 -19.26 -23.52
C GLY A 28 12.86 -19.75 -22.35
N ALA A 29 13.44 -20.60 -21.50
CA ALA A 29 12.80 -21.10 -20.30
C ALA A 29 13.83 -21.40 -19.22
N VAL A 30 13.52 -20.95 -18.00
CA VAL A 30 14.40 -21.05 -16.84
C VAL A 30 13.56 -21.40 -15.61
N LEU A 31 14.03 -22.39 -14.83
CA LEU A 31 13.47 -22.70 -13.53
C LEU A 31 14.42 -22.17 -12.45
N VAL A 32 14.00 -21.11 -11.78
CA VAL A 32 14.74 -20.49 -10.68
C VAL A 32 14.30 -21.11 -9.37
N ARG A 33 15.25 -21.46 -8.50
CA ARG A 33 15.00 -21.82 -7.10
C ARG A 33 15.79 -20.86 -6.22
N TYR A 34 15.10 -20.12 -5.38
CA TYR A 34 15.70 -19.28 -4.35
C TYR A 34 15.27 -19.85 -3.01
N ASN A 35 16.18 -20.59 -2.35
CA ASN A 35 15.82 -21.62 -1.39
C ASN A 35 14.71 -22.53 -1.95
N ASP A 36 13.60 -22.66 -1.22
CA ASP A 36 12.44 -23.47 -1.61
C ASP A 36 11.38 -22.67 -2.40
N THR A 37 11.62 -21.37 -2.65
CA THR A 37 10.83 -20.60 -3.62
C THR A 37 11.21 -20.99 -5.03
N VAL A 38 10.24 -21.40 -5.85
CA VAL A 38 10.46 -21.93 -7.20
C VAL A 38 9.62 -21.18 -8.21
N ILE A 39 10.27 -20.57 -9.20
CA ILE A 39 9.63 -19.84 -10.30
C ILE A 39 10.00 -20.49 -11.64
N LEU A 40 8.99 -20.77 -12.45
CA LEU A 40 9.19 -21.09 -13.87
C LEU A 40 8.95 -19.83 -14.71
N SER A 41 10.03 -19.31 -15.29
CA SER A 41 9.99 -18.16 -16.20
C SER A 41 10.17 -18.64 -17.63
N THR A 42 9.25 -18.25 -18.51
CA THR A 42 9.30 -18.57 -19.95
C THR A 42 9.14 -17.30 -20.78
N VAL A 43 9.77 -17.29 -21.95
CA VAL A 43 9.65 -16.20 -22.92
C VAL A 43 9.40 -16.74 -24.31
N VAL A 44 8.49 -16.10 -25.03
CA VAL A 44 8.13 -16.43 -26.40
C VAL A 44 8.03 -15.15 -27.23
N ALA A 45 8.58 -15.17 -28.44
CA ALA A 45 8.43 -14.11 -29.43
C ALA A 45 7.66 -14.58 -30.65
N GLY A 46 6.79 -13.72 -31.17
CA GLY A 46 6.17 -13.89 -32.49
C GLY A 46 7.24 -13.83 -33.59
N LYS A 47 7.04 -14.61 -34.66
CA LYS A 47 7.97 -14.65 -35.80
C LYS A 47 7.93 -13.39 -36.66
N GLU A 48 6.73 -12.86 -36.86
CA GLU A 48 6.48 -11.70 -37.69
C GLU A 48 6.22 -10.46 -36.82
N PRO A 49 6.70 -9.27 -37.24
CA PRO A 49 6.35 -8.02 -36.59
C PRO A 49 4.86 -7.75 -36.71
N LYS A 50 4.29 -7.10 -35.69
CA LYS A 50 2.89 -6.66 -35.73
C LYS A 50 2.81 -5.30 -36.41
N ASN A 51 1.74 -5.08 -37.17
CA ASN A 51 1.43 -3.75 -37.71
C ASN A 51 0.77 -2.87 -36.63
N VAL A 52 1.56 -2.50 -35.63
CA VAL A 52 1.20 -1.56 -34.57
C VAL A 52 2.30 -0.48 -34.49
N ASP A 53 2.02 0.58 -33.77
CA ASP A 53 2.90 1.72 -33.50
C ASP A 53 3.69 1.58 -32.17
N PHE A 54 3.42 0.54 -31.38
CA PHE A 54 4.08 0.27 -30.09
C PHE A 54 4.78 -1.10 -30.05
N PHE A 55 5.68 -1.29 -29.08
CA PHE A 55 6.29 -2.59 -28.80
C PHE A 55 5.34 -3.50 -27.98
N PRO A 56 4.82 -4.62 -28.55
CA PRO A 56 3.85 -5.47 -27.87
C PRO A 56 4.54 -6.47 -26.91
N LEU A 57 5.08 -5.95 -25.80
CA LEU A 57 5.56 -6.75 -24.68
C LEU A 57 4.45 -6.95 -23.64
N THR A 58 4.20 -8.21 -23.30
CA THR A 58 3.32 -8.61 -22.20
C THR A 58 4.09 -9.42 -21.16
N VAL A 59 4.17 -8.90 -19.93
CA VAL A 59 4.64 -9.64 -18.77
C VAL A 59 3.47 -10.10 -17.92
N THR A 60 3.50 -11.37 -17.50
CA THR A 60 2.58 -11.94 -16.52
C THR A 60 3.34 -12.54 -15.35
N TYR A 61 2.78 -12.37 -14.15
CA TYR A 61 3.22 -12.98 -12.91
C TYR A 61 2.03 -13.77 -12.35
N GLU A 62 2.15 -15.09 -12.38
CA GLU A 62 1.08 -16.03 -12.14
C GLU A 62 1.25 -16.67 -10.76
N GLU A 63 0.48 -16.15 -9.80
CA GLU A 63 0.39 -16.72 -8.48
C GLU A 63 -0.49 -17.98 -8.51
N LYS A 64 0.01 -19.04 -7.88
CA LYS A 64 -0.73 -20.29 -7.73
C LYS A 64 -0.82 -20.62 -6.26
N LEU A 65 -2.03 -20.75 -5.71
CA LEU A 65 -2.18 -20.93 -4.25
C LEU A 65 -1.69 -22.30 -3.78
N TYR A 66 -1.56 -23.27 -4.70
CA TYR A 66 -0.86 -24.51 -4.40
C TYR A 66 0.62 -24.31 -4.04
N SER A 67 1.25 -23.20 -4.46
CA SER A 67 2.67 -22.90 -4.15
C SER A 67 2.90 -22.67 -2.65
N VAL A 68 1.83 -22.36 -1.92
CA VAL A 68 1.78 -22.26 -0.45
C VAL A 68 0.86 -23.32 0.17
N GLY A 69 0.52 -24.37 -0.58
CA GLY A 69 -0.33 -25.47 -0.10
C GLY A 69 -1.79 -25.10 0.18
N LYS A 70 -2.30 -23.98 -0.36
CA LYS A 70 -3.68 -23.50 -0.16
C LYS A 70 -4.58 -23.84 -1.35
N ILE A 71 -5.86 -24.09 -1.07
CA ILE A 71 -6.93 -24.13 -2.09
C ILE A 71 -7.54 -22.72 -2.17
N PRO A 72 -7.76 -22.14 -3.36
CA PRO A 72 -8.33 -20.80 -3.50
C PRO A 72 -9.61 -20.57 -2.68
N GLY A 73 -9.70 -19.42 -2.02
CA GLY A 73 -10.82 -19.07 -1.15
C GLY A 73 -12.13 -18.85 -1.91
N GLY A 74 -12.05 -18.37 -3.15
CA GLY A 74 -13.20 -18.05 -4.01
C GLY A 74 -14.17 -19.22 -4.27
N PHE A 75 -15.39 -18.91 -4.69
CA PHE A 75 -16.46 -19.90 -4.90
C PHE A 75 -16.07 -21.04 -5.87
N LEU A 76 -15.32 -20.72 -6.92
CA LEU A 76 -14.89 -21.68 -7.95
C LEU A 76 -13.71 -22.58 -7.52
N LYS A 77 -13.07 -22.29 -6.38
CA LYS A 77 -11.86 -23.02 -5.91
C LYS A 77 -10.75 -23.10 -6.97
N ARG A 78 -10.61 -22.03 -7.76
CA ARG A 78 -9.63 -21.87 -8.84
C ARG A 78 -9.16 -20.42 -8.88
N GLU A 79 -7.87 -20.22 -9.17
CA GLU A 79 -7.31 -18.89 -9.40
C GLU A 79 -8.03 -18.20 -10.57
N GLY A 80 -8.49 -16.98 -10.33
CA GLY A 80 -9.29 -16.20 -11.28
C GLY A 80 -8.48 -15.08 -11.90
N ARG A 81 -9.00 -13.85 -11.76
CA ARG A 81 -8.28 -12.64 -12.18
C ARG A 81 -6.97 -12.49 -11.39
N PRO A 82 -5.92 -11.88 -11.98
CA PRO A 82 -4.71 -11.53 -11.24
C PRO A 82 -5.03 -10.73 -9.98
N SER A 83 -4.28 -11.01 -8.91
CA SER A 83 -4.31 -10.21 -7.68
C SER A 83 -3.70 -8.82 -7.92
N GLU A 84 -3.93 -7.88 -7.00
CA GLU A 84 -3.24 -6.58 -7.03
C GLU A 84 -1.73 -6.79 -6.95
N HIS A 85 -1.28 -7.60 -5.99
CA HIS A 85 0.11 -7.99 -5.83
C HIS A 85 0.72 -8.57 -7.13
N GLY A 86 0.10 -9.58 -7.73
CA GLY A 86 0.61 -10.16 -8.98
C GLY A 86 0.61 -9.18 -10.16
N THR A 87 -0.33 -8.24 -10.20
CA THR A 87 -0.34 -7.16 -11.21
C THR A 87 0.82 -6.19 -11.00
N LEU A 88 1.10 -5.82 -9.74
CA LEU A 88 2.22 -4.95 -9.36
C LEU A 88 3.55 -5.63 -9.66
N THR A 89 3.71 -6.91 -9.31
CA THR A 89 4.94 -7.68 -9.60
C THR A 89 5.18 -7.82 -11.09
N ALA A 90 4.15 -8.11 -11.89
CA ALA A 90 4.28 -8.13 -13.35
C ALA A 90 4.73 -6.78 -13.91
N ARG A 91 4.21 -5.68 -13.35
CA ARG A 91 4.62 -4.32 -13.72
C ARG A 91 6.06 -4.03 -13.28
N MET A 92 6.46 -4.46 -12.09
CA MET A 92 7.83 -4.33 -11.59
C MET A 92 8.85 -5.06 -12.48
N ILE A 93 8.49 -6.21 -13.05
CA ILE A 93 9.35 -6.95 -13.99
C ILE A 93 9.37 -6.29 -15.38
N ASP A 94 8.24 -5.80 -15.87
CA ASP A 94 8.12 -5.15 -17.20
C ASP A 94 8.96 -3.88 -17.31
N ARG A 95 8.91 -3.02 -16.29
CA ARG A 95 9.59 -1.71 -16.24
C ARG A 95 11.08 -1.76 -16.60
N PRO A 96 11.93 -2.61 -15.98
CA PRO A 96 13.36 -2.67 -16.28
C PRO A 96 13.71 -3.45 -17.56
N ILE A 97 12.89 -4.40 -18.03
CA ILE A 97 13.22 -5.15 -19.27
C ILE A 97 12.79 -4.41 -20.54
N ARG A 98 11.71 -3.62 -20.49
CA ARG A 98 11.13 -2.97 -21.68
C ARG A 98 12.12 -2.04 -22.41
N PRO A 99 12.92 -1.19 -21.73
CA PRO A 99 13.87 -0.30 -22.40
C PRO A 99 15.06 -1.02 -23.05
N LEU A 100 15.26 -2.30 -22.77
CA LEU A 100 16.42 -3.06 -23.25
C LEU A 100 16.15 -3.82 -24.56
N PHE A 101 14.97 -3.64 -25.16
CA PHE A 101 14.71 -4.05 -26.53
C PHE A 101 15.15 -2.93 -27.48
N ALA A 102 15.69 -3.30 -28.65
CA ALA A 102 16.10 -2.33 -29.64
C ALA A 102 14.92 -1.45 -30.10
N ASP A 103 15.22 -0.21 -30.47
CA ASP A 103 14.20 0.67 -31.03
C ASP A 103 13.64 0.09 -32.35
N GLY A 104 12.37 0.33 -32.63
CA GLY A 104 11.67 -0.25 -33.77
C GLY A 104 11.32 -1.75 -33.63
N PHE A 105 11.59 -2.39 -32.50
CA PHE A 105 11.20 -3.79 -32.25
C PHE A 105 9.68 -3.93 -32.13
N ARG A 106 9.04 -4.63 -33.07
CA ARG A 106 7.57 -4.77 -33.15
C ARG A 106 7.05 -6.21 -33.12
N ASN A 107 7.91 -7.19 -32.86
CA ASN A 107 7.48 -8.55 -32.64
C ASN A 107 6.81 -8.66 -31.26
N GLU A 108 5.71 -9.39 -31.19
CA GLU A 108 5.00 -9.66 -29.94
C GLU A 108 5.87 -10.52 -29.03
N VAL A 109 6.12 -10.08 -27.80
CA VAL A 109 6.92 -10.80 -26.81
C VAL A 109 6.07 -11.05 -25.57
N GLN A 110 6.03 -12.30 -25.13
CA GLN A 110 5.35 -12.69 -23.90
C GLN A 110 6.34 -13.29 -22.91
N SER A 111 6.39 -12.72 -21.70
CA SER A 111 7.12 -13.27 -20.55
C SER A 111 6.11 -13.77 -19.51
N VAL A 112 6.14 -15.06 -19.19
CA VAL A 112 5.26 -15.67 -18.20
C VAL A 112 6.09 -16.19 -17.03
N ASN A 113 5.79 -15.70 -15.83
CA ASN A 113 6.50 -16.06 -14.60
C ASN A 113 5.52 -16.77 -13.66
N THR A 114 5.62 -18.09 -13.55
CA THR A 114 4.69 -18.89 -12.74
C THR A 114 5.33 -19.26 -11.41
N VAL A 115 4.66 -18.89 -10.32
CA VAL A 115 5.08 -19.26 -8.96
C VAL A 115 4.63 -20.69 -8.68
N LEU A 116 5.59 -21.59 -8.45
CA LEU A 116 5.34 -23.02 -8.26
C LEU A 116 5.47 -23.46 -6.80
N SER A 117 6.33 -22.79 -6.03
CA SER A 117 6.58 -23.03 -4.60
C SER A 117 7.02 -21.72 -3.97
N VAL A 118 6.63 -21.46 -2.72
CA VAL A 118 7.03 -20.26 -1.97
C VAL A 118 7.57 -20.66 -0.61
N ASP A 119 8.83 -20.32 -0.38
CA ASP A 119 9.44 -20.13 0.92
C ASP A 119 9.21 -18.67 1.34
N GLN A 120 8.64 -18.44 2.52
CA GLN A 120 8.33 -17.09 3.00
C GLN A 120 9.59 -16.28 3.25
N ASP A 121 10.74 -16.93 3.48
CA ASP A 121 12.02 -16.25 3.63
C ASP A 121 12.69 -15.94 2.28
N ALA A 122 12.15 -16.38 1.14
CA ALA A 122 12.77 -16.17 -0.16
C ALA A 122 11.79 -15.54 -1.15
N THR A 123 11.96 -14.24 -1.39
CA THR A 123 11.06 -13.40 -2.20
C THR A 123 10.80 -13.97 -3.61
N PRO A 124 9.56 -14.37 -3.95
CA PRO A 124 9.23 -14.89 -5.27
C PRO A 124 9.28 -13.83 -6.37
N GLU A 125 9.11 -12.55 -6.03
CA GLU A 125 9.14 -11.42 -6.95
C GLU A 125 10.54 -11.20 -7.53
N MET A 126 11.57 -11.16 -6.67
CA MET A 126 12.97 -11.01 -7.09
C MET A 126 13.45 -12.25 -7.86
N ALA A 127 13.04 -13.45 -7.44
CA ALA A 127 13.33 -14.68 -8.16
C ALA A 127 12.68 -14.69 -9.56
N ALA A 128 11.44 -14.18 -9.68
CA ALA A 128 10.75 -14.04 -10.96
C ALA A 128 11.39 -12.98 -11.87
N MET A 129 11.86 -11.87 -11.31
CA MET A 129 12.59 -10.86 -12.08
C MET A 129 13.89 -11.43 -12.67
N LEU A 130 14.67 -12.13 -11.85
CA LEU A 130 15.88 -12.82 -12.30
C LEU A 130 15.55 -13.90 -13.35
N GLY A 131 14.47 -14.66 -13.13
CA GLY A 131 13.99 -15.68 -14.06
C GLY A 131 13.57 -15.09 -15.41
N ALA A 132 12.82 -13.99 -15.43
CA ALA A 132 12.39 -13.30 -16.65
C ALA A 132 13.59 -12.78 -17.45
N SER A 133 14.52 -12.09 -16.77
CA SER A 133 15.76 -11.60 -17.37
C SER A 133 16.57 -12.73 -17.99
N LEU A 134 16.81 -13.79 -17.21
CA LEU A 134 17.63 -14.90 -17.66
C LEU A 134 16.95 -15.71 -18.77
N ALA A 135 15.63 -15.87 -18.74
CA ALA A 135 14.87 -16.49 -19.82
C ALA A 135 15.00 -15.72 -21.13
N LEU A 136 14.94 -14.39 -21.11
CA LEU A 136 15.25 -13.55 -22.29
C LEU A 136 16.70 -13.74 -22.74
N CYS A 137 17.65 -13.71 -21.81
CA CYS A 137 19.06 -13.79 -22.14
C CYS A 137 19.46 -15.15 -22.75
N VAL A 138 18.93 -16.27 -22.24
CA VAL A 138 19.21 -17.61 -22.81
C VAL A 138 18.39 -17.92 -24.07
N SER A 139 17.37 -17.11 -24.37
CA SER A 139 16.58 -17.26 -25.60
C SER A 139 17.35 -16.79 -26.83
N ASP A 140 16.77 -17.05 -28.00
CA ASP A 140 17.21 -16.51 -29.28
C ASP A 140 16.71 -15.06 -29.53
N ILE A 141 15.90 -14.49 -28.64
CA ILE A 141 15.33 -13.14 -28.79
C ILE A 141 16.42 -12.08 -28.55
N PRO A 142 16.60 -11.10 -29.46
CA PRO A 142 17.46 -9.92 -29.25
C PRO A 142 17.02 -9.13 -28.02
N PHE A 143 17.93 -8.96 -27.06
CA PHE A 143 17.67 -8.31 -25.79
C PHE A 143 18.99 -7.82 -25.19
N ASN A 144 19.06 -6.53 -24.81
CA ASN A 144 20.27 -5.86 -24.30
C ASN A 144 20.36 -5.94 -22.76
N GLY A 145 19.98 -7.08 -22.18
CA GLY A 145 20.16 -7.36 -20.75
C GLY A 145 21.51 -8.00 -20.42
N PRO A 146 21.66 -8.64 -19.25
CA PRO A 146 20.61 -8.94 -18.26
C PRO A 146 20.27 -7.76 -17.33
N ILE A 147 19.14 -7.90 -16.64
CA ILE A 147 18.82 -7.10 -15.44
C ILE A 147 18.83 -8.00 -14.20
N ALA A 148 18.95 -7.40 -13.03
CA ALA A 148 18.56 -8.05 -11.78
C ALA A 148 17.88 -7.04 -10.85
N GLY A 149 17.18 -7.56 -9.85
CA GLY A 149 16.59 -6.76 -8.79
C GLY A 149 16.86 -7.38 -7.44
N VAL A 150 16.86 -6.51 -6.44
CA VAL A 150 17.00 -6.87 -5.02
C VAL A 150 16.04 -6.04 -4.19
N ASN A 151 15.67 -6.60 -3.04
CA ASN A 151 15.00 -5.88 -1.98
C ASN A 151 16.05 -5.45 -0.94
N VAL A 152 16.05 -4.18 -0.52
CA VAL A 152 16.99 -3.62 0.45
C VAL A 152 16.22 -3.17 1.69
N GLY A 153 16.66 -3.66 2.85
CA GLY A 153 16.17 -3.24 4.16
C GLY A 153 17.22 -2.45 4.93
N LEU A 154 16.79 -1.75 5.98
CA LEU A 154 17.64 -1.07 6.96
C LEU A 154 17.18 -1.47 8.37
N VAL A 155 17.95 -2.34 9.01
CA VAL A 155 17.66 -2.89 10.36
C VAL A 155 18.85 -2.58 11.26
N ASP A 156 18.60 -2.02 12.45
CA ASP A 156 19.63 -1.65 13.42
C ASP A 156 20.78 -0.78 12.84
N GLY A 157 20.49 0.01 11.81
CA GLY A 157 21.46 0.87 11.12
C GLY A 157 22.29 0.18 10.04
N GLU A 158 22.04 -1.10 9.75
CA GLU A 158 22.74 -1.87 8.72
C GLU A 158 21.81 -2.20 7.53
N PHE A 159 22.35 -2.05 6.31
CA PHE A 159 21.63 -2.45 5.12
C PHE A 159 21.65 -3.97 4.94
N ILE A 160 20.48 -4.54 4.72
CA ILE A 160 20.30 -5.97 4.41
C ILE A 160 19.77 -6.13 2.99
N VAL A 161 20.00 -7.30 2.38
CA VAL A 161 19.51 -7.62 1.04
C VAL A 161 18.60 -8.84 1.09
N ASN A 162 17.45 -8.75 0.42
CA ASN A 162 16.39 -9.73 0.39
C ASN A 162 16.11 -10.26 1.80
N GLY A 163 15.72 -9.39 2.74
CA GLY A 163 15.46 -9.77 4.13
C GLY A 163 14.35 -10.82 4.28
N THR A 164 14.29 -11.49 5.42
CA THR A 164 13.11 -12.31 5.80
C THR A 164 11.94 -11.40 6.17
N PRO A 165 10.68 -11.90 6.20
CA PRO A 165 9.53 -11.11 6.62
C PRO A 165 9.72 -10.44 7.99
N GLU A 166 10.30 -11.15 8.96
CA GLU A 166 10.61 -10.62 10.31
C GLU A 166 11.63 -9.47 10.26
N GLN A 167 12.65 -9.57 9.40
CA GLN A 167 13.62 -8.50 9.22
C GLN A 167 12.99 -7.27 8.56
N LEU A 168 12.13 -7.48 7.56
CA LEU A 168 11.46 -6.40 6.83
C LEU A 168 10.41 -5.68 7.69
N GLU A 169 9.71 -6.39 8.58
CA GLU A 169 8.79 -5.78 9.56
C GLU A 169 9.51 -4.77 10.48
N ASN A 170 10.72 -5.14 10.91
CA ASN A 170 11.59 -4.30 11.73
C ASN A 170 12.41 -3.27 10.93
N SER A 171 12.35 -3.32 9.60
CA SER A 171 13.11 -2.44 8.74
C SER A 171 12.54 -1.02 8.73
N LEU A 172 13.43 -0.04 8.55
CA LEU A 172 13.07 1.36 8.28
C LEU A 172 12.85 1.63 6.79
N ILE A 173 13.34 0.75 5.91
CA ILE A 173 13.26 0.87 4.46
C ILE A 173 12.80 -0.46 3.88
N ASN A 174 11.89 -0.42 2.93
CA ASN A 174 11.59 -1.54 2.07
C ASN A 174 11.76 -1.05 0.63
N LEU A 175 12.96 -1.27 0.09
CA LEU A 175 13.38 -0.74 -1.20
C LEU A 175 13.55 -1.87 -2.21
N GLU A 176 12.66 -1.94 -3.20
CA GLU A 176 12.81 -2.77 -4.39
C GLU A 176 13.55 -1.95 -5.45
N VAL A 177 14.74 -2.40 -5.83
CA VAL A 177 15.58 -1.74 -6.83
C VAL A 177 15.99 -2.75 -7.88
N ALA A 178 15.93 -2.34 -9.15
CA ALA A 178 16.34 -3.15 -10.29
C ALA A 178 17.10 -2.34 -11.32
N GLY A 179 18.00 -3.00 -12.03
CA GLY A 179 18.82 -2.35 -13.04
C GLY A 179 19.76 -3.29 -13.78
N THR A 180 20.58 -2.68 -14.62
CA THR A 180 21.70 -3.32 -15.32
C THR A 180 22.99 -3.24 -14.50
N LYS A 181 24.07 -3.75 -15.07
CA LYS A 181 25.41 -3.65 -14.49
C LYS A 181 25.86 -2.21 -14.32
N ASP A 182 25.41 -1.34 -15.21
CA ASP A 182 25.90 0.03 -15.31
C ASP A 182 25.01 1.01 -14.54
N ALA A 183 23.70 0.73 -14.42
CA ALA A 183 22.79 1.64 -13.77
C ALA A 183 21.54 1.01 -13.17
N ILE A 184 20.88 1.79 -12.30
CA ILE A 184 19.53 1.54 -11.82
C ILE A 184 18.56 1.95 -12.93
N ASN A 185 17.52 1.16 -13.15
CA ASN A 185 16.46 1.44 -14.13
C ASN A 185 15.08 1.60 -13.47
N MET A 186 14.88 0.92 -12.34
CA MET A 186 13.59 0.87 -11.67
C MET A 186 13.79 0.93 -10.15
N VAL A 187 12.98 1.76 -9.50
CA VAL A 187 12.86 1.79 -8.03
C VAL A 187 11.40 1.81 -7.62
N GLU A 188 11.11 1.09 -6.55
CA GLU A 188 9.88 1.16 -5.78
C GLU A 188 10.21 0.99 -4.29
N ALA A 189 9.83 1.96 -3.46
CA ALA A 189 10.21 1.98 -2.06
C ALA A 189 9.11 2.54 -1.17
N ASP A 190 9.00 1.96 0.02
CA ASP A 190 8.37 2.55 1.18
C ASP A 190 9.37 2.64 2.34
N ALA A 191 9.21 3.65 3.19
CA ALA A 191 10.17 3.93 4.26
C ALA A 191 9.54 4.66 5.44
N LYS A 192 10.05 4.40 6.65
CA LYS A 192 9.59 5.01 7.90
C LYS A 192 10.24 6.39 8.12
N GLU A 193 9.95 7.34 7.24
CA GLU A 193 10.43 8.74 7.28
C GLU A 193 11.98 8.87 7.29
N VAL A 194 12.65 8.19 6.36
CA VAL A 194 14.14 8.22 6.26
C VAL A 194 14.65 9.44 5.49
N SER A 195 15.88 9.87 5.73
CA SER A 195 16.46 11.01 4.99
C SER A 195 16.74 10.66 3.53
N GLU A 196 16.85 11.70 2.69
CA GLU A 196 17.29 11.58 1.30
C GLU A 196 18.65 10.88 1.17
N GLU A 197 19.56 11.16 2.10
CA GLU A 197 20.92 10.60 2.12
C GLU A 197 20.90 9.09 2.37
N VAL A 198 20.14 8.65 3.39
CA VAL A 198 20.01 7.23 3.73
C VAL A 198 19.32 6.47 2.59
N MET A 199 18.30 7.06 1.96
CA MET A 199 17.64 6.45 0.78
C MET A 199 18.59 6.33 -0.41
N LEU A 200 19.44 7.34 -0.66
CA LEU A 200 20.47 7.28 -1.70
C LEU A 200 21.50 6.19 -1.42
N GLU A 201 21.95 6.06 -0.17
CA GLU A 201 22.88 5.00 0.23
C GLU A 201 22.26 3.60 0.02
N ALA A 202 20.98 3.43 0.36
CA ALA A 202 20.25 2.18 0.12
C ALA A 202 20.17 1.82 -1.37
N LEU A 203 19.92 2.81 -2.25
CA LEU A 203 19.90 2.62 -3.70
C LEU A 203 21.25 2.13 -4.24
N LEU A 204 22.34 2.77 -3.82
CA LEU A 204 23.70 2.41 -4.25
C LEU A 204 24.11 1.04 -3.70
N PHE A 205 23.76 0.76 -2.45
CA PHE A 205 23.98 -0.56 -1.85
C PHE A 205 23.28 -1.65 -2.65
N GLY A 206 22.00 -1.46 -2.99
CA GLY A 206 21.24 -2.40 -3.82
C GLY A 206 21.84 -2.59 -5.22
N HIS A 207 22.32 -1.51 -5.85
CA HIS A 207 22.97 -1.60 -7.17
C HIS A 207 24.23 -2.47 -7.17
N GLU A 208 25.04 -2.39 -6.11
CA GLU A 208 26.21 -3.27 -5.98
C GLU A 208 25.79 -4.76 -5.91
N LYS A 209 24.66 -5.08 -5.27
CA LYS A 209 24.16 -6.47 -5.19
C LYS A 209 23.55 -6.96 -6.50
N ILE A 210 22.91 -6.06 -7.24
CA ILE A 210 22.43 -6.32 -8.61
C ILE A 210 23.59 -6.74 -9.52
N LYS A 211 24.76 -6.09 -9.42
CA LYS A 211 25.95 -6.44 -10.20
C LYS A 211 26.44 -7.87 -9.92
N GLU A 212 26.36 -8.34 -8.68
CA GLU A 212 26.70 -9.72 -8.31
C GLU A 212 25.77 -10.73 -9.02
N LEU A 213 24.45 -10.47 -9.02
CA LEU A 213 23.45 -11.31 -9.69
C LEU A 213 23.58 -11.29 -11.22
N ILE A 214 23.92 -10.14 -11.79
CA ILE A 214 24.19 -10.00 -13.23
C ILE A 214 25.41 -10.83 -13.63
N ALA A 215 26.51 -10.76 -12.86
CA ALA A 215 27.68 -11.59 -13.11
C ALA A 215 27.38 -13.10 -13.04
N PHE A 216 26.41 -13.51 -12.22
CA PHE A 216 25.92 -14.88 -12.22
C PHE A 216 25.12 -15.22 -13.48
N GLN A 217 24.20 -14.34 -13.91
CA GLN A 217 23.44 -14.52 -15.15
C GLN A 217 24.35 -14.59 -16.38
N GLU A 218 25.36 -13.72 -16.48
CA GLU A 218 26.36 -13.73 -17.56
C GLU A 218 27.03 -15.11 -17.71
N LYS A 219 27.41 -15.76 -16.59
CA LYS A 219 27.98 -17.12 -16.59
C LYS A 219 27.00 -18.18 -17.12
N VAL A 220 25.73 -18.07 -16.79
CA VAL A 220 24.70 -18.99 -17.28
C VAL A 220 24.49 -18.80 -18.79
N VAL A 221 24.41 -17.55 -19.24
CA VAL A 221 24.23 -17.21 -20.66
C VAL A 221 25.43 -17.66 -21.50
N GLU A 222 26.65 -17.49 -21.01
CA GLU A 222 27.87 -17.98 -21.69
C GLU A 222 27.83 -19.52 -21.87
N ALA A 223 27.30 -20.25 -20.89
CA ALA A 223 27.27 -21.71 -20.93
C ALA A 223 26.13 -22.31 -21.77
N CYS A 224 24.96 -21.65 -21.83
CA CYS A 224 23.77 -22.23 -22.47
C CYS A 224 22.87 -21.26 -23.25
N GLY A 225 23.32 -20.03 -23.51
CA GLY A 225 22.58 -19.07 -24.33
C GLY A 225 22.45 -19.53 -25.78
N LYS A 226 21.31 -19.22 -26.39
CA LYS A 226 21.11 -19.42 -27.83
C LYS A 226 21.70 -18.25 -28.61
N GLU A 227 22.09 -18.52 -29.85
CA GLU A 227 22.42 -17.46 -30.81
C GLU A 227 21.20 -16.57 -31.05
N LYS A 228 21.41 -15.25 -31.08
CA LYS A 228 20.34 -14.28 -31.27
C LYS A 228 19.92 -14.29 -32.73
N ILE A 229 18.62 -14.35 -32.99
CA ILE A 229 18.10 -14.19 -34.34
C ILE A 229 18.13 -12.72 -34.75
N GLU A 230 18.39 -12.44 -36.01
CA GLU A 230 18.15 -11.10 -36.56
C GLU A 230 16.64 -10.91 -36.71
N ILE A 231 16.14 -9.78 -36.19
CA ILE A 231 14.74 -9.38 -36.32
C ILE A 231 14.70 -8.08 -37.12
N PRO A 232 13.82 -7.96 -38.13
CA PRO A 232 13.65 -6.71 -38.85
C PRO A 232 13.16 -5.64 -37.88
N LEU A 233 13.97 -4.59 -37.71
CA LEU A 233 13.57 -3.40 -36.98
C LEU A 233 12.81 -2.47 -37.91
N PHE A 234 11.83 -1.77 -37.36
CA PHE A 234 11.19 -0.68 -38.08
C PHE A 234 12.12 0.53 -38.09
N GLU A 235 12.52 0.96 -39.29
CA GLU A 235 13.36 2.15 -39.50
C GLU A 235 12.57 3.21 -40.28
N LEU A 236 12.83 4.47 -39.98
CA LEU A 236 12.27 5.60 -40.71
C LEU A 236 13.11 5.89 -41.96
N ASN A 237 12.45 6.32 -43.04
CA ASN A 237 13.12 6.79 -44.23
C ASN A 237 13.76 8.17 -43.97
N ASN A 238 15.09 8.24 -43.97
CA ASN A 238 15.84 9.46 -43.67
C ASN A 238 15.52 10.63 -44.61
N ASP A 239 15.27 10.38 -45.90
CA ASP A 239 14.90 11.46 -46.84
C ASP A 239 13.55 12.08 -46.45
N LEU A 240 12.61 11.24 -46.02
CA LEU A 240 11.30 11.68 -45.54
C LEU A 240 11.42 12.42 -44.20
N VAL A 241 12.29 11.96 -43.30
CA VAL A 241 12.59 12.64 -42.03
C VAL A 241 13.07 14.06 -42.27
N GLU A 242 14.06 14.24 -43.15
CA GLU A 242 14.60 15.56 -43.48
C GLU A 242 13.52 16.46 -44.11
N GLU A 243 12.73 15.93 -45.04
CA GLU A 243 11.68 16.67 -45.72
C GLU A 243 10.60 17.18 -44.76
N VAL A 244 10.04 16.30 -43.93
CA VAL A 244 9.00 16.64 -42.95
C VAL A 244 9.54 17.62 -41.90
N ALA A 245 10.78 17.43 -41.45
CA ALA A 245 11.41 18.32 -40.47
C ALA A 245 11.56 19.75 -41.03
N VAL A 246 12.02 19.91 -42.27
CA VAL A 246 12.10 21.24 -42.91
C VAL A 246 10.72 21.90 -43.01
N ARG A 247 9.69 21.11 -43.29
CA ARG A 247 8.32 21.59 -43.43
C ARG A 247 7.68 22.04 -42.11
N ALA A 248 7.80 21.24 -41.05
CA ALA A 248 6.96 21.41 -39.86
C ALA A 248 7.69 22.04 -38.66
N LYS A 249 9.03 22.05 -38.62
CA LYS A 249 9.80 22.37 -37.41
C LYS A 249 9.51 23.74 -36.80
N ALA A 250 9.41 24.78 -37.62
CA ALA A 250 9.18 26.14 -37.11
C ALA A 250 7.79 26.29 -36.48
N GLU A 251 6.77 25.71 -37.09
CA GLU A 251 5.39 25.72 -36.59
C GLU A 251 5.26 24.83 -35.35
N MET A 252 5.93 23.67 -35.35
CA MET A 252 5.99 22.77 -34.19
C MET A 252 6.61 23.46 -32.98
N ALA A 253 7.74 24.17 -33.16
CA ALA A 253 8.39 24.93 -32.09
C ALA A 253 7.48 26.00 -31.47
N ALA A 254 6.66 26.67 -32.30
CA ALA A 254 5.67 27.62 -31.82
C ALA A 254 4.52 26.92 -31.06
N ALA A 255 4.03 25.79 -31.58
CA ALA A 255 2.93 25.04 -30.98
C ALA A 255 3.30 24.46 -29.61
N VAL A 256 4.46 23.79 -29.48
CA VAL A 256 4.89 23.17 -28.21
C VAL A 256 5.15 24.19 -27.10
N SER A 257 5.37 25.46 -27.46
CA SER A 257 5.62 26.56 -26.54
C SER A 257 4.32 27.25 -26.02
N ILE A 258 3.15 26.75 -26.42
CA ILE A 258 1.85 27.25 -25.92
C ILE A 258 1.67 26.80 -24.46
N PRO A 259 1.40 27.72 -23.50
CA PRO A 259 1.34 27.34 -22.10
C PRO A 259 0.17 26.42 -21.70
N GLY A 260 -1.04 26.70 -22.19
CA GLY A 260 -2.24 25.93 -21.83
C GLY A 260 -2.26 24.56 -22.48
N LYS A 261 -2.57 23.49 -21.72
CA LYS A 261 -2.50 22.11 -22.23
C LYS A 261 -3.40 21.91 -23.45
N LEU A 262 -4.70 22.16 -23.31
CA LEU A 262 -5.67 21.86 -24.37
C LEU A 262 -5.41 22.71 -25.63
N GLU A 263 -5.00 23.97 -25.47
CA GLU A 263 -4.64 24.84 -26.58
C GLU A 263 -3.37 24.36 -27.29
N ARG A 264 -2.36 23.93 -26.52
CA ARG A 264 -1.11 23.36 -27.06
C ARG A 264 -1.38 22.09 -27.85
N TYR A 265 -2.09 21.13 -27.26
CA TYR A 265 -2.42 19.87 -27.94
C TYR A 265 -3.27 20.13 -29.18
N GLY A 266 -4.26 21.03 -29.11
CA GLY A 266 -5.05 21.42 -30.29
C GLY A 266 -4.19 22.00 -31.42
N ALA A 267 -3.22 22.87 -31.12
CA ALA A 267 -2.32 23.43 -32.12
C ALA A 267 -1.35 22.38 -32.72
N ILE A 268 -0.88 21.43 -31.91
CA ILE A 268 -0.06 20.31 -32.37
C ILE A 268 -0.89 19.39 -33.27
N ASP A 269 -2.11 19.05 -32.86
CA ASP A 269 -3.03 18.19 -33.61
C ASP A 269 -3.42 18.83 -34.95
N ASP A 270 -3.70 20.14 -34.97
CA ASP A 270 -4.00 20.90 -36.19
C ASP A 270 -2.81 20.89 -37.16
N LEU A 271 -1.58 21.10 -36.64
CA LEU A 271 -0.37 21.03 -37.44
C LEU A 271 -0.13 19.62 -37.99
N ILE A 272 -0.31 18.58 -37.15
CA ILE A 272 -0.17 17.19 -37.56
C ILE A 272 -1.19 16.88 -38.65
N ALA A 273 -2.46 17.26 -38.47
CA ALA A 273 -3.51 17.04 -39.45
C ALA A 273 -3.21 17.74 -40.78
N GLN A 274 -2.76 19.00 -40.73
CA GLN A 274 -2.39 19.77 -41.92
C GLN A 274 -1.26 19.09 -42.70
N VAL A 275 -0.15 18.76 -42.04
CA VAL A 275 0.99 18.12 -42.71
C VAL A 275 0.60 16.72 -43.19
N THR A 276 -0.14 15.97 -42.40
CA THR A 276 -0.65 14.64 -42.79
C THR A 276 -1.51 14.73 -44.05
N GLU A 277 -2.43 15.69 -44.14
CA GLU A 277 -3.25 15.92 -45.34
C GLU A 277 -2.41 16.34 -46.57
N GLU A 278 -1.35 17.15 -46.39
CA GLU A 278 -0.42 17.51 -47.47
C GLU A 278 0.28 16.27 -48.06
N TYR A 279 0.66 15.31 -47.22
CA TYR A 279 1.26 14.06 -47.67
C TYR A 279 0.20 13.09 -48.22
N ASP A 280 -1.00 13.02 -47.65
CA ASP A 280 -2.08 12.15 -48.13
C ASP A 280 -2.49 12.48 -49.58
N ASN A 281 -2.45 13.77 -49.93
CA ASN A 281 -2.80 14.30 -51.24
C ASN A 281 -1.71 14.15 -52.32
N ARG A 282 -0.54 13.58 -52.00
CA ARG A 282 0.52 13.30 -52.98
C ARG A 282 0.14 12.11 -53.87
N GLU A 283 0.73 12.06 -55.06
CA GLU A 283 0.63 10.89 -55.92
C GLU A 283 1.61 9.81 -55.47
N TYR A 284 1.09 8.61 -55.24
CA TYR A 284 1.85 7.42 -54.87
C TYR A 284 1.67 6.33 -55.93
N GLU A 285 2.67 5.46 -56.08
CA GLU A 285 2.60 4.36 -57.05
C GLU A 285 1.47 3.36 -56.73
N ASN A 286 1.18 3.15 -55.44
CA ASN A 286 0.08 2.32 -54.95
C ASN A 286 -0.32 2.68 -53.51
N GLU A 287 -1.44 2.10 -53.04
CA GLU A 287 -2.00 2.33 -51.71
C GLU A 287 -1.13 1.79 -50.56
N GLU A 288 -0.29 0.78 -50.81
CA GLU A 288 0.58 0.20 -49.77
C GLU A 288 1.73 1.16 -49.44
N ILE A 289 2.35 1.75 -50.46
CA ILE A 289 3.38 2.79 -50.31
C ILE A 289 2.77 4.03 -49.64
N LYS A 290 1.57 4.44 -50.06
CA LYS A 290 0.85 5.54 -49.40
C LYS A 290 0.68 5.25 -47.91
N ALA A 291 0.14 4.09 -47.55
CA ALA A 291 -0.09 3.71 -46.15
C ALA A 291 1.21 3.70 -45.32
N ASP A 292 2.32 3.21 -45.88
CA ASP A 292 3.62 3.21 -45.21
C ASP A 292 4.18 4.62 -45.03
N VAL A 293 4.16 5.46 -46.07
CA VAL A 293 4.58 6.87 -45.98
C VAL A 293 3.75 7.61 -44.94
N MET A 294 2.43 7.46 -44.96
CA MET A 294 1.53 8.11 -44.00
C MET A 294 1.83 7.69 -42.55
N LYS A 295 2.13 6.40 -42.34
CA LYS A 295 2.56 5.90 -41.03
C LYS A 295 3.88 6.53 -40.59
N GLN A 296 4.86 6.61 -41.49
CA GLN A 296 6.15 7.22 -41.18
C GLN A 296 6.04 8.72 -40.91
N VAL A 297 5.24 9.47 -41.69
CA VAL A 297 4.99 10.91 -41.48
C VAL A 297 4.44 11.17 -40.07
N GLY A 298 3.46 10.37 -39.62
CA GLY A 298 2.91 10.49 -38.27
C GLY A 298 3.97 10.28 -37.18
N ILE A 299 4.83 9.27 -37.34
CA ILE A 299 5.93 8.99 -36.40
C ILE A 299 6.96 10.15 -36.42
N ILE A 300 7.34 10.63 -37.61
CA ILE A 300 8.30 11.73 -37.75
C ILE A 300 7.79 13.02 -37.10
N LEU A 301 6.50 13.34 -37.26
CA LEU A 301 5.91 14.53 -36.62
C LEU A 301 5.92 14.41 -35.09
N HIS A 302 5.64 13.23 -34.56
CA HIS A 302 5.72 12.96 -33.13
C HIS A 302 7.17 13.00 -32.61
N ASP A 303 8.14 12.47 -33.36
CA ASP A 303 9.56 12.56 -33.01
C ASP A 303 10.06 14.01 -33.08
N LEU A 304 9.55 14.81 -34.02
CA LEU A 304 9.84 16.24 -34.11
C LEU A 304 9.29 17.02 -32.91
N GLU A 305 8.07 16.70 -32.45
CA GLU A 305 7.50 17.23 -31.20
C GLU A 305 8.42 16.90 -30.02
N LYS A 306 8.81 15.63 -29.90
CA LYS A 306 9.71 15.13 -28.85
C LYS A 306 11.04 15.88 -28.84
N ASP A 307 11.68 15.97 -29.99
CA ASP A 307 13.00 16.59 -30.12
C ASP A 307 12.96 18.08 -29.80
N GLU A 308 11.91 18.78 -30.21
CA GLU A 308 11.77 20.21 -29.97
C GLU A 308 11.50 20.51 -28.49
N VAL A 309 10.62 19.75 -27.84
CA VAL A 309 10.39 19.87 -26.38
C VAL A 309 11.69 19.60 -25.61
N ARG A 310 12.43 18.55 -25.99
CA ARG A 310 13.72 18.21 -25.34
C ARG A 310 14.76 19.31 -25.58
N ARG A 311 14.83 19.89 -26.78
CA ARG A 311 15.73 21.01 -27.11
C ARG A 311 15.43 22.24 -26.25
N LEU A 312 14.16 22.64 -26.15
CA LEU A 312 13.72 23.76 -25.31
C LEU A 312 14.14 23.58 -23.85
N ILE A 313 13.93 22.38 -23.30
CA ILE A 313 14.26 22.08 -21.90
C ILE A 313 15.79 22.01 -21.67
N THR A 314 16.53 21.35 -22.56
CA THR A 314 17.95 21.06 -22.34
C THR A 314 18.88 22.20 -22.74
N GLU A 315 18.60 22.88 -23.85
CA GLU A 315 19.43 23.94 -24.42
C GLU A 315 18.94 25.32 -23.96
N ASP A 316 17.65 25.62 -24.15
CA ASP A 316 17.09 26.95 -23.85
C ASP A 316 16.74 27.11 -22.35
N LYS A 317 16.70 26.00 -21.60
CA LYS A 317 16.29 25.93 -20.18
C LYS A 317 14.90 26.52 -19.92
N ILE A 318 14.02 26.41 -20.91
CA ILE A 318 12.63 26.87 -20.86
C ILE A 318 11.72 25.65 -20.97
N ARG A 319 10.70 25.60 -20.12
CA ARG A 319 9.69 24.54 -20.14
C ARG A 319 8.55 24.90 -21.10
N PRO A 320 7.79 23.92 -21.62
CA PRO A 320 6.65 24.16 -22.52
C PRO A 320 5.61 25.17 -21.98
N ASP A 321 5.48 25.29 -20.66
CA ASP A 321 4.57 26.23 -19.99
C ASP A 321 5.22 27.55 -19.54
N GLY A 322 6.50 27.76 -19.86
CA GLY A 322 7.27 28.94 -19.52
C GLY A 322 7.83 28.97 -18.09
N ARG A 323 7.59 27.93 -17.26
CA ARG A 323 8.16 27.84 -15.91
C ARG A 323 9.67 27.64 -15.93
N LYS A 324 10.31 27.99 -14.81
CA LYS A 324 11.67 27.53 -14.52
C LYS A 324 11.70 26.03 -14.22
N ILE A 325 12.90 25.45 -14.33
CA ILE A 325 13.15 24.02 -14.10
C ILE A 325 12.84 23.58 -12.66
N ASP A 326 12.91 24.49 -11.69
CA ASP A 326 12.68 24.26 -10.26
C ASP A 326 11.35 24.82 -9.73
N GLU A 327 10.51 25.34 -10.62
CA GLU A 327 9.25 26.00 -10.26
C GLU A 327 8.06 25.02 -10.26
N ILE A 328 7.29 25.03 -9.17
CA ILE A 328 6.04 24.27 -9.02
C ILE A 328 4.89 25.05 -9.67
N ARG A 329 3.92 24.34 -10.23
CA ARG A 329 2.67 24.96 -10.70
C ARG A 329 1.89 25.59 -9.55
N GLN A 330 0.94 26.45 -9.91
CA GLN A 330 0.00 27.04 -8.95
C GLN A 330 -0.69 25.94 -8.13
N LEU A 331 -0.73 26.13 -6.82
CA LEU A 331 -1.33 25.21 -5.87
C LEU A 331 -2.65 25.78 -5.34
N ASP A 332 -3.63 24.89 -5.14
CA ASP A 332 -4.87 25.18 -4.44
C ASP A 332 -5.29 23.93 -3.64
N SER A 333 -5.69 24.14 -2.39
CA SER A 333 -6.07 23.09 -1.46
C SER A 333 -7.39 23.46 -0.80
N GLN A 334 -8.36 22.55 -0.82
CA GLN A 334 -9.67 22.74 -0.20
C GLN A 334 -10.07 21.47 0.56
N ILE A 335 -10.88 21.63 1.61
CA ILE A 335 -11.48 20.53 2.38
C ILE A 335 -13.00 20.65 2.41
N ASP A 336 -13.69 19.58 2.83
CA ASP A 336 -15.15 19.52 3.04
C ASP A 336 -16.02 19.87 1.82
N LEU A 337 -15.52 19.58 0.61
CA LEU A 337 -16.30 19.75 -0.61
C LEU A 337 -17.58 18.87 -0.60
N LEU A 338 -17.53 17.71 0.07
CA LEU A 338 -18.62 16.75 0.13
C LEU A 338 -19.29 16.75 1.52
N PRO A 339 -20.61 17.03 1.63
CA PRO A 339 -21.25 17.28 2.91
C PRO A 339 -21.56 16.01 3.74
N ARG A 340 -21.49 14.81 3.16
CA ARG A 340 -21.97 13.55 3.78
C ARG A 340 -20.87 12.52 4.03
N VAL A 341 -19.66 12.77 3.56
CA VAL A 341 -18.54 11.85 3.73
C VAL A 341 -17.84 12.11 5.06
N HIS A 342 -16.94 11.22 5.49
CA HIS A 342 -16.27 11.41 6.77
C HIS A 342 -15.18 12.48 6.66
N GLY A 343 -14.42 12.48 5.56
CA GLY A 343 -13.56 13.59 5.18
C GLY A 343 -13.40 13.66 3.66
N SER A 344 -13.27 14.86 3.12
CA SER A 344 -12.97 15.09 1.71
C SER A 344 -11.98 16.23 1.57
N ALA A 345 -11.10 16.13 0.57
CA ALA A 345 -10.23 17.21 0.17
C ALA A 345 -10.02 17.24 -1.34
N LEU A 346 -9.96 18.44 -1.89
CA LEU A 346 -9.59 18.71 -3.27
C LEU A 346 -8.19 19.31 -3.26
N PHE A 347 -7.29 18.71 -4.02
CA PHE A 347 -5.96 19.25 -4.26
C PHE A 347 -5.79 19.54 -5.75
N THR A 348 -5.40 20.75 -6.08
CA THR A 348 -5.12 21.19 -7.44
C THR A 348 -3.69 21.72 -7.53
N ARG A 349 -2.96 21.25 -8.54
CA ARG A 349 -1.60 21.68 -8.88
C ARG A 349 -1.52 21.89 -10.38
N GLY A 350 -1.62 23.15 -10.81
CA GLY A 350 -1.87 23.51 -12.21
C GLY A 350 -3.10 22.78 -12.74
N GLU A 351 -2.96 22.10 -13.88
CA GLU A 351 -4.03 21.30 -14.53
C GLU A 351 -4.04 19.83 -14.06
N THR A 352 -3.60 19.56 -12.82
CA THR A 352 -3.77 18.27 -12.15
C THR A 352 -4.62 18.47 -10.91
N GLN A 353 -5.80 17.87 -10.89
CA GLN A 353 -6.79 18.02 -9.82
C GLN A 353 -7.27 16.65 -9.35
N VAL A 354 -7.22 16.42 -8.04
CA VAL A 354 -7.66 15.17 -7.42
C VAL A 354 -8.55 15.46 -6.23
N LEU A 355 -9.71 14.80 -6.21
CA LEU A 355 -10.64 14.76 -5.08
C LEU A 355 -10.44 13.46 -4.32
N SER A 356 -9.94 13.54 -3.08
CA SER A 356 -9.85 12.38 -2.20
C SER A 356 -10.94 12.39 -1.14
N VAL A 357 -11.46 11.20 -0.86
CA VAL A 357 -12.53 10.98 0.14
C VAL A 357 -12.09 9.88 1.10
N ALA A 358 -12.10 10.19 2.39
CA ALA A 358 -11.83 9.25 3.47
C ALA A 358 -13.14 8.73 4.08
N THR A 359 -13.21 7.41 4.28
CA THR A 359 -14.31 6.69 4.89
C THR A 359 -13.77 5.78 5.99
N LEU A 360 -14.48 5.74 7.12
CA LEU A 360 -14.13 4.99 8.32
C LEU A 360 -15.17 3.88 8.51
N GLY A 361 -14.71 2.65 8.76
CA GLY A 361 -15.54 1.49 9.03
C GLY A 361 -15.09 0.77 10.30
N ALA A 362 -15.88 -0.18 10.77
CA ALA A 362 -15.48 -1.06 11.87
C ALA A 362 -14.22 -1.88 11.49
N ILE A 363 -13.41 -2.30 12.47
CA ILE A 363 -12.21 -3.11 12.23
C ILE A 363 -12.52 -4.39 11.44
N GLY A 364 -13.66 -5.03 11.68
CA GLY A 364 -14.10 -6.21 10.92
C GLY A 364 -14.40 -5.97 9.42
N GLU A 365 -14.40 -4.71 8.96
CA GLU A 365 -14.59 -4.34 7.54
C GLU A 365 -13.27 -4.25 6.75
N HIS A 366 -12.15 -4.71 7.33
CA HIS A 366 -10.87 -4.82 6.64
C HIS A 366 -11.00 -5.65 5.34
N GLN A 367 -10.13 -5.34 4.38
CA GLN A 367 -10.02 -6.13 3.17
C GLN A 367 -9.33 -7.46 3.49
N LYS A 368 -9.94 -8.59 3.13
CA LYS A 368 -9.31 -9.91 3.21
C LYS A 368 -8.43 -10.14 1.99
N ILE A 369 -7.20 -10.58 2.22
CA ILE A 369 -6.20 -10.89 1.20
C ILE A 369 -6.07 -12.41 1.08
N ASP A 370 -6.33 -12.93 -0.13
CA ASP A 370 -6.13 -14.34 -0.47
C ASP A 370 -4.92 -14.44 -1.41
N GLY A 371 -3.73 -14.30 -0.83
CA GLY A 371 -2.45 -14.22 -1.53
C GLY A 371 -1.41 -15.26 -1.10
N LEU A 372 -0.19 -15.10 -1.60
CA LEU A 372 0.96 -15.97 -1.30
C LEU A 372 1.66 -15.63 0.03
N GLY A 373 1.58 -14.37 0.45
CA GLY A 373 2.26 -13.88 1.65
C GLY A 373 1.59 -14.29 2.97
N LEU A 374 2.19 -13.81 4.06
CA LEU A 374 1.69 -13.97 5.43
C LEU A 374 0.51 -13.04 5.74
N GLU A 375 0.44 -11.88 5.08
CA GLU A 375 -0.66 -10.95 5.25
C GLU A 375 -1.96 -11.51 4.68
N ASP A 376 -2.98 -11.62 5.52
CA ASP A 376 -4.32 -12.10 5.17
C ASP A 376 -5.40 -11.01 5.27
N GLN A 377 -5.04 -9.83 5.75
CA GLN A 377 -5.94 -8.70 5.92
C GLN A 377 -5.26 -7.35 5.77
N LYS A 378 -6.06 -6.34 5.42
CA LYS A 378 -5.61 -4.97 5.20
C LYS A 378 -6.62 -3.97 5.75
N ARG A 379 -6.20 -3.23 6.78
CA ARG A 379 -7.00 -2.25 7.50
C ARG A 379 -7.04 -0.87 6.81
N PHE A 380 -5.96 -0.49 6.14
CA PHE A 380 -5.87 0.75 5.37
C PHE A 380 -5.89 0.44 3.88
N MET A 381 -6.82 1.04 3.15
CA MET A 381 -6.98 0.85 1.71
C MET A 381 -6.91 2.21 1.00
N HIS A 382 -6.02 2.34 0.02
CA HIS A 382 -6.01 3.49 -0.88
C HIS A 382 -6.40 3.05 -2.29
N HIS A 383 -7.54 3.53 -2.77
CA HIS A 383 -8.00 3.30 -4.13
C HIS A 383 -7.83 4.56 -4.96
N TYR A 384 -7.46 4.37 -6.22
CA TYR A 384 -7.18 5.44 -7.15
C TYR A 384 -7.92 5.16 -8.46
N ASN A 385 -8.65 6.16 -8.95
CA ASN A 385 -9.45 6.07 -10.16
C ASN A 385 -9.01 7.17 -11.15
N PHE A 386 -8.82 6.79 -12.41
CA PHE A 386 -8.38 7.67 -13.49
C PHE A 386 -9.38 7.67 -14.65
N PRO A 387 -10.50 8.39 -14.51
CA PRO A 387 -11.52 8.42 -15.54
C PRO A 387 -11.02 9.17 -16.79
N PRO A 388 -11.50 8.82 -18.00
CA PRO A 388 -10.99 9.36 -19.26
C PRO A 388 -11.26 10.86 -19.42
N TYR A 389 -12.32 11.37 -18.79
CA TYR A 389 -12.61 12.81 -18.81
C TYR A 389 -11.50 13.64 -18.14
N SER A 390 -10.69 13.05 -17.25
CA SER A 390 -9.61 13.76 -16.56
C SER A 390 -8.48 14.20 -17.49
N VAL A 391 -8.38 13.58 -18.66
CA VAL A 391 -7.45 13.96 -19.72
C VAL A 391 -8.14 14.59 -20.92
N GLY A 392 -9.47 14.75 -20.87
CA GLY A 392 -10.28 15.28 -21.98
C GLY A 392 -10.66 14.25 -23.04
N GLU A 393 -10.54 12.95 -22.75
CA GLU A 393 -10.78 11.88 -23.72
C GLU A 393 -12.07 11.09 -23.41
N THR A 394 -12.54 10.32 -24.40
CA THR A 394 -13.56 9.28 -24.20
C THR A 394 -12.90 7.92 -23.98
N GLY A 395 -13.41 7.11 -23.06
CA GLY A 395 -12.84 5.79 -22.78
C GLY A 395 -13.83 4.83 -22.15
N ARG A 396 -13.44 3.56 -22.05
CA ARG A 396 -14.23 2.54 -21.36
C ARG A 396 -14.18 2.79 -19.86
N MET A 397 -15.34 3.02 -19.24
CA MET A 397 -15.49 3.00 -17.78
C MET A 397 -15.65 1.55 -17.30
N GLY A 398 -14.88 1.13 -16.30
CA GLY A 398 -14.90 -0.25 -15.84
C GLY A 398 -14.06 -0.49 -14.59
N ALA A 399 -13.60 -1.73 -14.43
CA ALA A 399 -12.67 -2.10 -13.36
C ALA A 399 -11.32 -1.39 -13.56
N PRO A 400 -10.61 -1.05 -12.46
CA PRO A 400 -9.34 -0.34 -12.55
C PRO A 400 -8.30 -1.13 -13.33
N GLY A 401 -7.56 -0.43 -14.19
CA GLY A 401 -6.44 -0.96 -14.94
C GLY A 401 -5.15 -1.06 -14.11
N ARG A 402 -4.09 -1.62 -14.71
CA ARG A 402 -2.79 -1.82 -14.06
C ARG A 402 -2.19 -0.50 -13.51
N ARG A 403 -2.33 0.60 -14.26
CA ARG A 403 -1.79 1.92 -13.87
C ARG A 403 -2.51 2.50 -12.66
N GLU A 404 -3.84 2.36 -12.62
CA GLU A 404 -4.65 2.83 -11.49
C GLU A 404 -4.31 2.07 -10.21
N ILE A 405 -4.19 0.75 -10.28
CA ILE A 405 -3.74 -0.09 -9.17
C ILE A 405 -2.33 0.31 -8.71
N GLY A 406 -1.39 0.51 -9.65
CA GLY A 406 -0.03 0.96 -9.34
C GLY A 406 0.04 2.33 -8.66
N HIS A 407 -0.76 3.29 -9.11
CA HIS A 407 -0.81 4.62 -8.48
C HIS A 407 -1.48 4.58 -7.10
N GLY A 408 -2.52 3.77 -6.92
CA GLY A 408 -3.16 3.53 -5.62
C GLY A 408 -2.19 2.91 -4.62
N ALA A 409 -1.46 1.87 -5.04
CA ALA A 409 -0.45 1.21 -4.21
C ALA A 409 0.69 2.15 -3.79
N LEU A 410 1.16 3.04 -4.68
CA LEU A 410 2.15 4.06 -4.33
C LEU A 410 1.60 5.03 -3.27
N GLY A 411 0.35 5.47 -3.41
CA GLY A 411 -0.29 6.33 -2.43
C GLY A 411 -0.48 5.66 -1.08
N GLU A 412 -0.84 4.37 -1.11
CA GLU A 412 -0.96 3.55 0.09
C GLU A 412 0.37 3.38 0.82
N ARG A 413 1.42 2.99 0.10
CA ARG A 413 2.79 2.84 0.62
C ARG A 413 3.25 4.10 1.35
N ALA A 414 3.00 5.28 0.77
CA ALA A 414 3.36 6.56 1.36
C ALA A 414 2.56 6.86 2.64
N LEU A 415 1.24 6.68 2.61
CA LEU A 415 0.36 7.08 3.70
C LEU A 415 0.37 6.08 4.85
N ALA A 416 0.57 4.78 4.59
CA ALA A 416 0.64 3.74 5.61
C ALA A 416 1.68 4.04 6.70
N GLN A 417 2.77 4.74 6.33
CA GLN A 417 3.85 5.13 7.25
C GLN A 417 3.42 6.14 8.32
N VAL A 418 2.30 6.83 8.11
CA VAL A 418 1.74 7.82 9.04
C VAL A 418 0.37 7.44 9.60
N ILE A 419 -0.19 6.30 9.18
CA ILE A 419 -1.46 5.80 9.74
C ILE A 419 -1.26 5.37 11.20
N PRO A 420 -2.16 5.77 12.12
CA PRO A 420 -2.07 5.38 13.52
C PRO A 420 -2.29 3.88 13.75
N SER A 421 -1.74 3.38 14.87
CA SER A 421 -1.97 2.00 15.32
C SER A 421 -3.47 1.72 15.56
N GLU A 422 -3.82 0.43 15.60
CA GLU A 422 -5.19 0.00 15.89
C GLU A 422 -5.65 0.42 17.29
N GLU A 423 -4.75 0.38 18.26
CA GLU A 423 -5.02 0.84 19.64
C GLU A 423 -5.33 2.34 19.71
N ALA A 424 -4.62 3.16 18.92
CA ALA A 424 -4.82 4.60 18.91
C ALA A 424 -6.06 5.01 18.11
N PHE A 425 -6.40 4.25 17.06
CA PHE A 425 -7.49 4.60 16.16
C PHE A 425 -8.17 3.34 15.59
N PRO A 426 -9.09 2.71 16.32
CA PRO A 426 -9.61 1.38 15.99
C PRO A 426 -10.66 1.42 14.86
N TYR A 427 -10.22 1.77 13.65
CA TYR A 427 -11.06 1.88 12.46
C TYR A 427 -10.39 1.24 11.25
N THR A 428 -11.18 0.61 10.41
CA THR A 428 -10.80 0.37 9.02
C THR A 428 -10.88 1.69 8.27
N ILE A 429 -9.85 2.01 7.48
CA ILE A 429 -9.74 3.29 6.77
C ILE A 429 -9.69 3.01 5.28
N ARG A 430 -10.64 3.59 4.55
CA ARG A 430 -10.65 3.56 3.08
C ARG A 430 -10.54 4.98 2.55
N VAL A 431 -9.56 5.22 1.69
CA VAL A 431 -9.43 6.47 0.95
C VAL A 431 -9.59 6.19 -0.53
N VAL A 432 -10.43 6.97 -1.20
CA VAL A 432 -10.63 6.89 -2.66
C VAL A 432 -10.21 8.22 -3.26
N SER A 433 -9.33 8.18 -4.26
CA SER A 433 -8.87 9.35 -5.01
C SER A 433 -9.46 9.33 -6.40
N GLU A 434 -10.31 10.32 -6.71
CA GLU A 434 -10.89 10.55 -8.02
C GLU A 434 -10.09 11.62 -8.74
N VAL A 435 -9.42 11.27 -9.84
CA VAL A 435 -8.71 12.26 -10.66
C VAL A 435 -9.70 13.01 -11.54
N LEU A 436 -9.77 14.32 -11.36
CA LEU A 436 -10.70 15.19 -12.08
C LEU A 436 -10.02 15.87 -13.27
N GLU A 437 -8.74 16.20 -13.13
CA GLU A 437 -7.87 16.73 -14.19
C GLU A 437 -6.48 16.10 -14.05
N SER A 438 -5.81 15.83 -15.18
CA SER A 438 -4.45 15.33 -15.18
C SER A 438 -3.61 15.96 -16.28
N ASN A 439 -2.62 16.74 -15.86
CA ASN A 439 -1.51 17.19 -16.69
C ASN A 439 -0.18 16.94 -15.98
N GLY A 440 -0.02 15.79 -15.34
CA GLY A 440 1.23 15.41 -14.69
C GLY A 440 1.04 14.97 -13.25
N SER A 441 1.54 13.76 -12.98
CA SER A 441 1.61 13.12 -11.66
C SER A 441 0.41 13.31 -10.74
N SER A 442 -0.76 12.92 -11.23
CA SER A 442 -1.98 12.79 -10.42
C SER A 442 -1.84 11.79 -9.27
N SER A 443 -0.86 10.86 -9.32
CA SER A 443 -0.53 9.97 -8.20
C SER A 443 0.13 10.69 -7.02
N GLN A 444 0.83 11.80 -7.25
CA GLN A 444 1.37 12.61 -6.15
C GLN A 444 0.32 13.59 -5.62
N ALA A 445 -0.53 14.12 -6.52
CA ALA A 445 -1.70 14.90 -6.12
C ALA A 445 -2.69 14.09 -5.26
N SER A 446 -2.87 12.79 -5.55
CA SER A 446 -3.72 11.92 -4.74
C SER A 446 -3.17 11.73 -3.33
N ILE A 447 -1.86 11.63 -3.14
CA ILE A 447 -1.25 11.58 -1.79
C ILE A 447 -1.57 12.86 -1.02
N CYS A 448 -1.37 14.03 -1.64
CA CYS A 448 -1.66 15.32 -1.01
C CYS A 448 -3.15 15.45 -0.62
N ALA A 449 -4.06 15.15 -1.56
CA ALA A 449 -5.49 15.18 -1.30
C ALA A 449 -5.89 14.16 -0.22
N SER A 450 -5.34 12.95 -0.26
CA SER A 450 -5.63 11.90 0.72
C SER A 450 -5.15 12.26 2.12
N THR A 451 -3.97 12.87 2.26
CA THR A 451 -3.48 13.41 3.53
C THR A 451 -4.51 14.38 4.14
N MET A 452 -4.95 15.38 3.37
CA MET A 452 -5.94 16.35 3.84
C MET A 452 -7.31 15.71 4.13
N ALA A 453 -7.73 14.74 3.32
CA ALA A 453 -8.99 14.02 3.53
C ALA A 453 -8.96 13.17 4.82
N LEU A 454 -7.84 12.53 5.14
CA LEU A 454 -7.62 11.81 6.40
C LEU A 454 -7.69 12.77 7.60
N MET A 455 -7.00 13.92 7.50
CA MET A 455 -7.03 14.96 8.54
C MET A 455 -8.45 15.51 8.74
N ALA A 456 -9.18 15.78 7.65
CA ALA A 456 -10.57 16.24 7.67
C ALA A 456 -11.54 15.19 8.21
N ALA A 457 -11.22 13.90 8.09
CA ALA A 457 -11.97 12.81 8.70
C ALA A 457 -11.67 12.60 10.19
N GLY A 458 -10.71 13.35 10.76
CA GLY A 458 -10.27 13.21 12.15
C GLY A 458 -9.37 11.99 12.39
N VAL A 459 -8.73 11.47 11.34
CA VAL A 459 -7.72 10.41 11.50
C VAL A 459 -6.45 11.04 12.09
N PRO A 460 -5.97 10.59 13.26
CA PRO A 460 -4.79 11.16 13.91
C PRO A 460 -3.52 10.64 13.26
N ILE A 461 -3.27 11.03 12.00
CA ILE A 461 -2.04 10.70 11.29
C ILE A 461 -0.84 11.31 12.00
N LYS A 462 0.29 10.58 12.01
CA LYS A 462 1.53 11.00 12.70
C LYS A 462 2.05 12.35 12.21
N ALA A 463 2.02 12.56 10.90
CA ALA A 463 2.43 13.77 10.22
C ALA A 463 1.78 13.84 8.83
N PRO A 464 1.58 15.05 8.27
CA PRO A 464 1.07 15.19 6.91
C PRO A 464 2.13 14.72 5.89
N VAL A 465 1.68 14.12 4.79
CA VAL A 465 2.52 13.61 3.70
C VAL A 465 2.23 14.38 2.42
N ALA A 466 3.27 14.93 1.79
CA ALA A 466 3.21 15.61 0.50
C ALA A 466 4.01 14.85 -0.55
N GLY A 467 3.52 14.86 -1.79
CA GLY A 467 4.13 14.18 -2.93
C GLY A 467 4.54 15.14 -4.05
N VAL A 468 5.69 14.90 -4.67
CA VAL A 468 6.13 15.62 -5.87
C VAL A 468 6.66 14.65 -6.92
N ALA A 469 6.46 14.99 -8.19
CA ALA A 469 7.11 14.31 -9.30
C ALA A 469 8.16 15.19 -9.92
N MET A 470 9.29 14.57 -10.21
CA MET A 470 10.46 15.15 -10.82
C MET A 470 10.73 14.43 -12.13
N GLY A 471 11.38 15.12 -13.06
CA GLY A 471 11.81 14.53 -14.31
C GLY A 471 13.27 14.80 -14.60
N LEU A 472 13.81 14.07 -15.56
CA LEU A 472 15.11 14.33 -16.16
C LEU A 472 14.97 14.36 -17.67
N VAL A 473 15.60 15.33 -18.31
CA VAL A 473 15.86 15.30 -19.75
C VAL A 473 17.37 15.40 -19.95
N LYS A 474 17.93 14.46 -20.71
CA LYS A 474 19.36 14.28 -20.99
C LYS A 474 19.59 14.22 -22.51
N LYS A 475 20.59 14.95 -23.00
CA LYS A 475 21.05 14.93 -24.39
C LYS A 475 22.57 14.90 -24.40
N GLY A 476 23.16 13.76 -24.74
CA GLY A 476 24.58 13.51 -24.52
C GLY A 476 24.93 13.63 -23.03
N ASP A 477 25.90 14.47 -22.69
CA ASP A 477 26.31 14.72 -21.30
C ASP A 477 25.50 15.82 -20.60
N ALA A 478 24.73 16.62 -21.36
CA ALA A 478 23.91 17.68 -20.79
C ALA A 478 22.60 17.10 -20.25
N TYR A 479 22.24 17.46 -19.02
CA TYR A 479 20.96 17.09 -18.42
C TYR A 479 20.27 18.26 -17.73
N THR A 480 18.97 18.10 -17.46
CA THR A 480 18.15 19.07 -16.73
C THR A 480 17.16 18.33 -15.84
N ILE A 481 17.17 18.62 -14.55
CA ILE A 481 16.20 18.09 -13.59
C ILE A 481 15.01 19.04 -13.51
N LEU A 482 13.82 18.49 -13.66
CA LEU A 482 12.56 19.21 -13.68
C LEU A 482 11.79 18.95 -12.39
N THR A 483 11.29 20.01 -11.76
CA THR A 483 10.36 19.93 -10.63
C THR A 483 8.92 20.02 -11.10
N ASP A 484 8.07 19.18 -10.52
CA ASP A 484 6.63 19.17 -10.80
C ASP A 484 6.33 19.04 -12.30
N ILE A 485 6.70 17.88 -12.85
CA ILE A 485 6.61 17.60 -14.28
C ILE A 485 5.17 17.57 -14.79
N GLN A 486 5.00 18.08 -16.01
CA GLN A 486 3.77 17.97 -16.80
C GLN A 486 3.68 16.60 -17.50
N GLY A 487 2.49 16.27 -18.03
CA GLY A 487 2.29 15.01 -18.78
C GLY A 487 3.22 14.89 -19.99
N MET A 488 3.42 15.98 -20.73
CA MET A 488 4.34 16.04 -21.87
C MET A 488 5.80 15.86 -21.45
N GLU A 489 6.22 16.47 -20.34
CA GLU A 489 7.58 16.35 -19.81
C GLU A 489 7.87 14.95 -19.27
N ASP A 490 6.87 14.28 -18.68
CA ASP A 490 6.93 12.88 -18.27
C ASP A 490 7.04 11.96 -19.50
N HIS A 491 6.16 12.15 -20.49
CA HIS A 491 6.13 11.31 -21.69
C HIS A 491 7.45 11.36 -22.47
N LEU A 492 7.99 12.57 -22.64
CA LEU A 492 9.16 12.85 -23.48
C LEU A 492 10.48 12.88 -22.69
N GLY A 493 10.42 12.83 -21.36
CA GLY A 493 11.57 12.78 -20.46
C GLY A 493 12.18 11.38 -20.32
N ASP A 494 13.42 11.36 -19.82
CA ASP A 494 14.27 10.17 -19.66
C ASP A 494 14.14 9.51 -18.29
N MET A 495 13.63 10.25 -17.30
CA MET A 495 13.36 9.76 -15.96
C MET A 495 12.06 10.36 -15.44
N ASP A 496 11.24 9.54 -14.81
CA ASP A 496 10.11 9.93 -13.96
C ASP A 496 10.42 9.48 -12.53
N PHE A 497 10.54 10.45 -11.63
CA PHE A 497 10.95 10.24 -10.25
C PHE A 497 9.93 10.86 -9.30
N LYS A 498 9.24 10.01 -8.53
CA LYS A 498 8.19 10.41 -7.60
C LYS A 498 8.67 10.21 -6.18
N VAL A 499 8.49 11.23 -5.34
CA VAL A 499 8.84 11.15 -3.92
C VAL A 499 7.73 11.73 -3.08
N ALA A 500 7.29 10.95 -2.10
CA ALA A 500 6.35 11.36 -1.08
C ALA A 500 6.99 11.24 0.30
N GLY A 501 6.69 12.18 1.19
CA GLY A 501 7.23 12.17 2.53
C GLY A 501 6.68 13.28 3.41
N THR A 502 7.07 13.21 4.67
CA THR A 502 6.80 14.23 5.69
C THR A 502 7.96 15.23 5.73
N ASP A 503 7.92 16.16 6.69
CA ASP A 503 9.07 17.02 7.00
C ASP A 503 10.26 16.26 7.59
N ALA A 504 10.02 15.09 8.21
CA ALA A 504 11.07 14.27 8.82
C ALA A 504 11.83 13.44 7.78
N GLY A 505 11.17 12.98 6.72
CA GLY A 505 11.82 12.19 5.68
C GLY A 505 10.88 11.62 4.63
N ILE A 506 11.42 10.72 3.81
CA ILE A 506 10.75 10.03 2.73
C ILE A 506 9.88 8.90 3.29
N CYS A 507 8.63 8.85 2.82
CA CYS A 507 7.70 7.77 3.10
C CYS A 507 7.57 6.79 1.93
N ALA A 508 7.66 7.29 0.70
CA ALA A 508 7.69 6.47 -0.50
C ALA A 508 8.50 7.11 -1.61
N LEU A 509 9.11 6.28 -2.43
CA LEU A 509 9.89 6.70 -3.58
C LEU A 509 9.68 5.73 -4.74
N GLN A 510 9.43 6.26 -5.93
CA GLN A 510 9.27 5.47 -7.15
C GLN A 510 10.07 6.13 -8.26
N MET A 511 10.82 5.33 -9.02
CA MET A 511 11.61 5.84 -10.13
C MET A 511 11.53 4.92 -11.34
N ASP A 512 11.26 5.51 -12.50
CA ASP A 512 11.29 4.87 -13.81
C ASP A 512 12.32 5.59 -14.70
N ILE A 513 13.33 4.87 -15.17
CA ILE A 513 14.36 5.41 -16.07
C ILE A 513 14.23 4.75 -17.43
N LYS A 514 14.12 5.58 -18.47
CA LYS A 514 13.96 5.17 -19.88
C LYS A 514 15.27 5.14 -20.66
N ILE A 515 16.36 5.62 -20.08
CA ILE A 515 17.71 5.63 -20.66
C ILE A 515 18.62 4.60 -19.98
N ASP A 516 19.83 4.44 -20.51
CA ASP A 516 20.84 3.47 -20.02
C ASP A 516 21.23 3.63 -18.54
N GLY A 517 20.87 4.76 -17.91
CA GLY A 517 21.15 4.99 -16.50
C GLY A 517 21.24 6.44 -16.04
N ILE A 518 21.28 6.60 -14.71
CA ILE A 518 21.58 7.87 -14.03
C ILE A 518 22.73 7.70 -13.03
N THR A 519 23.52 8.76 -12.84
CA THR A 519 24.63 8.75 -11.88
C THR A 519 24.16 9.09 -10.47
N LYS A 520 25.01 8.82 -9.49
CA LYS A 520 24.79 9.20 -8.08
C LYS A 520 24.53 10.70 -7.92
N GLU A 521 25.25 11.54 -8.65
CA GLU A 521 25.18 13.00 -8.56
C GLU A 521 23.78 13.50 -8.99
N ILE A 522 23.25 12.94 -10.09
CA ILE A 522 21.90 13.26 -10.58
C ILE A 522 20.84 12.86 -9.56
N LEU A 523 20.97 11.66 -8.97
CA LEU A 523 20.05 11.19 -7.93
C LEU A 523 20.07 12.09 -6.69
N GLN A 524 21.26 12.50 -6.26
CA GLN A 524 21.43 13.38 -5.10
C GLN A 524 20.81 14.76 -5.33
N GLU A 525 21.04 15.35 -6.50
CA GLU A 525 20.45 16.64 -6.88
C GLU A 525 18.92 16.53 -6.98
N ALA A 526 18.40 15.48 -7.63
CA ALA A 526 16.96 15.25 -7.78
C ALA A 526 16.25 15.09 -6.43
N LEU A 527 16.83 14.32 -5.50
CA LEU A 527 16.31 14.15 -4.14
C LEU A 527 16.30 15.48 -3.35
N ALA A 528 17.37 16.26 -3.45
CA ALA A 528 17.47 17.56 -2.77
C ALA A 528 16.42 18.54 -3.29
N GLN A 529 16.26 18.63 -4.61
CA GLN A 529 15.27 19.48 -5.25
C GLN A 529 13.84 19.02 -4.92
N ALA A 530 13.58 17.71 -4.93
CA ALA A 530 12.30 17.14 -4.52
C ALA A 530 11.94 17.52 -3.08
N LYS A 531 12.89 17.49 -2.14
CA LYS A 531 12.66 17.87 -0.74
C LYS A 531 12.17 19.31 -0.60
N VAL A 532 12.78 20.25 -1.34
CA VAL A 532 12.36 21.66 -1.36
C VAL A 532 10.94 21.77 -1.88
N ALA A 533 10.63 21.06 -2.96
CA ALA A 533 9.31 21.11 -3.58
C ALA A 533 8.20 20.49 -2.69
N ARG A 534 8.47 19.36 -2.03
CA ARG A 534 7.55 18.76 -1.06
C ARG A 534 7.18 19.72 0.06
N LYS A 535 8.16 20.50 0.58
CA LYS A 535 7.89 21.51 1.62
C LYS A 535 6.97 22.63 1.17
N GLN A 536 7.16 23.11 -0.06
CA GLN A 536 6.27 24.15 -0.63
C GLN A 536 4.84 23.62 -0.81
N ILE A 537 4.69 22.39 -1.31
CA ILE A 537 3.38 21.74 -1.44
C ILE A 537 2.72 21.52 -0.08
N MET A 538 3.50 21.06 0.90
CA MET A 538 3.03 20.86 2.27
C MET A 538 2.48 22.14 2.86
N ALA A 539 3.19 23.27 2.72
CA ALA A 539 2.73 24.56 3.24
C ALA A 539 1.33 24.92 2.72
N ASN A 540 1.09 24.77 1.40
CA ASN A 540 -0.23 25.01 0.81
C ASN A 540 -1.33 24.07 1.34
N MET A 541 -1.00 22.80 1.61
CA MET A 541 -1.94 21.85 2.23
C MET A 541 -2.30 22.27 3.65
N MET A 542 -1.30 22.69 4.43
CA MET A 542 -1.48 23.07 5.83
C MET A 542 -2.25 24.38 6.00
N ASP A 543 -2.22 25.27 5.01
CA ASP A 543 -3.07 26.47 4.95
C ASP A 543 -4.57 26.11 4.84
N ALA A 544 -4.91 24.99 4.19
CA ALA A 544 -6.28 24.50 4.09
C ALA A 544 -6.72 23.71 5.34
N ILE A 545 -5.79 22.94 5.94
CA ILE A 545 -6.04 22.20 7.17
C ILE A 545 -4.78 22.08 8.04
N ALA A 546 -4.73 22.80 9.15
CA ALA A 546 -3.52 22.92 9.97
C ALA A 546 -3.21 21.67 10.83
N ALA A 547 -4.19 20.82 11.11
CA ALA A 547 -4.04 19.60 11.90
C ALA A 547 -5.22 18.65 11.64
N PRO A 548 -5.09 17.34 11.93
CA PRO A 548 -6.26 16.46 12.03
C PRO A 548 -7.32 17.04 12.95
N ARG A 549 -8.61 16.84 12.62
CA ARG A 549 -9.70 17.25 13.50
C ARG A 549 -9.67 16.46 14.81
N ASP A 550 -9.96 17.13 15.91
CA ASP A 550 -10.11 16.50 17.22
C ASP A 550 -11.36 15.59 17.29
N GLU A 551 -12.40 15.94 16.53
CA GLU A 551 -13.66 15.21 16.49
C GLU A 551 -13.88 14.56 15.11
N LEU A 552 -14.40 13.33 15.13
CA LEU A 552 -14.82 12.62 13.92
C LEU A 552 -16.08 13.27 13.31
N SER A 553 -16.27 13.04 12.01
CA SER A 553 -17.50 13.43 11.32
C SER A 553 -18.74 12.89 12.04
N PRO A 554 -19.86 13.65 12.09
CA PRO A 554 -21.12 13.17 12.66
C PRO A 554 -21.70 11.97 11.89
N TYR A 555 -21.22 11.73 10.67
CA TYR A 555 -21.60 10.58 9.85
C TYR A 555 -20.64 9.40 10.01
N ALA A 556 -19.51 9.57 10.69
CA ALA A 556 -18.62 8.46 10.99
C ALA A 556 -19.19 7.60 12.12
N PRO A 557 -18.98 6.27 12.09
CA PRO A 557 -19.30 5.42 13.22
C PRO A 557 -18.45 5.86 14.41
N LYS A 558 -19.08 6.09 15.56
CA LYS A 558 -18.38 6.30 16.83
C LYS A 558 -17.92 4.95 17.36
N VAL A 559 -16.85 4.95 18.13
CA VAL A 559 -16.26 3.75 18.70
C VAL A 559 -16.07 3.91 20.20
N GLN A 560 -16.28 2.83 20.95
CA GLN A 560 -15.82 2.71 22.32
C GLN A 560 -15.13 1.36 22.50
N MET A 561 -13.92 1.41 23.04
CA MET A 561 -13.16 0.22 23.42
C MET A 561 -13.29 -0.02 24.92
N MET A 562 -13.39 -1.29 25.30
CA MET A 562 -13.26 -1.74 26.68
C MET A 562 -12.47 -3.05 26.74
N LYS A 563 -11.76 -3.28 27.84
CA LYS A 563 -11.03 -4.52 28.09
C LYS A 563 -11.85 -5.38 29.05
N ILE A 564 -12.07 -6.64 28.70
CA ILE A 564 -12.61 -7.67 29.59
C ILE A 564 -11.55 -8.74 29.81
N GLU A 565 -11.72 -9.56 30.84
CA GLU A 565 -10.81 -10.69 31.04
C GLU A 565 -11.07 -11.78 29.98
N PRO A 566 -10.04 -12.45 29.42
CA PRO A 566 -10.22 -13.47 28.37
C PRO A 566 -11.15 -14.63 28.78
N ASP A 567 -11.24 -14.94 30.08
CA ASP A 567 -12.17 -15.95 30.61
C ASP A 567 -13.64 -15.54 30.48
N GLN A 568 -13.92 -14.24 30.37
CA GLN A 568 -15.26 -13.66 30.29
C GLN A 568 -15.83 -13.59 28.88
N ILE A 569 -15.00 -13.74 27.83
CA ILE A 569 -15.43 -13.70 26.43
C ILE A 569 -16.60 -14.66 26.18
N LYS A 570 -16.52 -15.88 26.73
CA LYS A 570 -17.59 -16.89 26.59
C LYS A 570 -18.92 -16.46 27.20
N ALA A 571 -18.89 -15.69 28.29
CA ALA A 571 -20.09 -15.18 28.95
C ALA A 571 -20.74 -14.05 28.14
N VAL A 572 -19.93 -13.17 27.54
CA VAL A 572 -20.41 -12.07 26.69
C VAL A 572 -20.99 -12.59 25.37
N ILE A 573 -20.32 -13.54 24.72
CA ILE A 573 -20.84 -14.17 23.49
C ILE A 573 -22.09 -15.01 23.80
N GLY A 574 -22.07 -15.75 24.91
CA GLY A 574 -23.11 -16.68 25.29
C GLY A 574 -23.15 -17.93 24.40
N GLN A 575 -24.01 -18.89 24.76
CA GLN A 575 -24.13 -20.14 24.01
C GLN A 575 -24.64 -19.86 22.58
N GLY A 576 -23.82 -20.17 21.57
CA GLY A 576 -24.15 -19.97 20.16
C GLY A 576 -24.31 -18.51 19.74
N GLY A 577 -23.72 -17.55 20.48
CA GLY A 577 -23.85 -16.12 20.18
C GLY A 577 -25.15 -15.49 20.69
N LYS A 578 -25.93 -16.19 21.51
CA LYS A 578 -27.25 -15.68 21.97
C LYS A 578 -27.14 -14.37 22.75
N THR A 579 -26.21 -14.29 23.71
CA THR A 579 -26.09 -13.13 24.60
C THR A 579 -25.59 -11.90 23.85
N ILE A 580 -24.61 -12.06 22.97
CA ILE A 580 -24.12 -10.94 22.14
C ILE A 580 -25.21 -10.44 21.17
N ASN A 581 -26.00 -11.34 20.58
CA ASN A 581 -27.13 -10.94 19.74
C ASN A 581 -28.21 -10.20 20.54
N GLU A 582 -28.49 -10.59 21.77
CA GLU A 582 -29.41 -9.87 22.67
C GLU A 582 -28.89 -8.47 23.03
N ILE A 583 -27.57 -8.31 23.26
CA ILE A 583 -26.96 -6.99 23.50
C ILE A 583 -27.11 -6.10 22.27
N ILE A 584 -26.82 -6.64 21.08
CA ILE A 584 -26.94 -5.94 19.79
C ILE A 584 -28.39 -5.48 19.58
N GLU A 585 -29.37 -6.37 19.76
CA GLU A 585 -30.79 -6.05 19.60
C GLU A 585 -31.25 -4.99 20.60
N GLN A 586 -30.82 -5.08 21.86
CA GLN A 586 -31.17 -4.10 22.88
C GLN A 586 -30.48 -2.75 22.68
N SER A 587 -29.36 -2.70 21.95
CA SER A 587 -28.53 -1.50 21.79
C SER A 587 -28.60 -0.95 20.37
N ASP A 588 -29.79 -1.00 19.77
CA ASP A 588 -30.09 -0.41 18.45
C ASP A 588 -29.21 -0.94 17.30
N GLY A 589 -28.77 -2.20 17.37
CA GLY A 589 -28.00 -2.82 16.31
C GLY A 589 -26.53 -2.40 16.25
N VAL A 590 -25.94 -2.00 17.38
CA VAL A 590 -24.48 -1.78 17.51
C VAL A 590 -23.69 -2.94 16.89
N LYS A 591 -22.53 -2.63 16.29
CA LYS A 591 -21.55 -3.67 15.92
C LYS A 591 -20.61 -3.89 17.10
N ILE A 592 -20.33 -5.14 17.42
CA ILE A 592 -19.45 -5.53 18.53
C ILE A 592 -18.43 -6.51 17.97
N ASP A 593 -17.16 -6.13 18.01
CA ASP A 593 -16.02 -7.00 17.72
C ASP A 593 -15.35 -7.38 19.05
N ILE A 594 -15.07 -8.67 19.24
CA ILE A 594 -14.42 -9.19 20.46
C ILE A 594 -13.18 -9.98 20.06
N GLU A 595 -12.02 -9.50 20.50
CA GLU A 595 -10.73 -10.14 20.28
C GLU A 595 -10.45 -11.22 21.33
N GLN A 596 -9.58 -12.17 20.99
CA GLN A 596 -9.20 -13.27 21.88
C GLN A 596 -8.45 -12.82 23.14
N ASP A 597 -7.86 -11.62 23.10
CA ASP A 597 -7.17 -11.00 24.22
C ASP A 597 -8.11 -10.25 25.19
N GLY A 598 -9.42 -10.30 24.94
CA GLY A 598 -10.45 -9.64 25.75
C GLY A 598 -10.71 -8.19 25.36
N THR A 599 -10.16 -7.69 24.26
CA THR A 599 -10.51 -6.37 23.74
C THR A 599 -11.90 -6.43 23.10
N VAL A 600 -12.81 -5.55 23.55
CA VAL A 600 -14.16 -5.42 23.00
C VAL A 600 -14.30 -4.03 22.38
N VAL A 601 -14.65 -3.99 21.10
CA VAL A 601 -14.81 -2.74 20.35
C VAL A 601 -16.25 -2.63 19.87
N ILE A 602 -16.90 -1.52 20.24
CA ILE A 602 -18.33 -1.29 19.99
C ILE A 602 -18.48 -0.09 19.06
N TYR A 603 -19.19 -0.28 17.95
CA TYR A 603 -19.42 0.75 16.93
C TYR A 603 -20.90 1.08 16.76
N HIS A 604 -21.21 2.37 16.68
CA HIS A 604 -22.54 2.86 16.28
C HIS A 604 -22.48 4.34 15.88
N TYR A 605 -23.47 4.85 15.14
CA TYR A 605 -23.55 6.28 14.81
C TYR A 605 -24.04 7.14 16.00
N ASP A 606 -24.83 6.53 16.90
CA ASP A 606 -25.31 7.16 18.13
C ASP A 606 -24.52 6.70 19.36
N GLN A 607 -24.02 7.66 20.13
CA GLN A 607 -23.28 7.40 21.38
C GLN A 607 -24.16 6.76 22.45
N ALA A 608 -25.46 7.07 22.48
CA ALA A 608 -26.37 6.52 23.49
C ALA A 608 -26.51 4.99 23.33
N ALA A 609 -26.53 4.50 22.10
CA ALA A 609 -26.55 3.08 21.80
C ALA A 609 -25.25 2.37 22.25
N ILE A 610 -24.09 2.99 22.01
CA ILE A 610 -22.79 2.49 22.46
C ILE A 610 -22.76 2.38 23.99
N ASN A 611 -23.14 3.45 24.69
CA ASN A 611 -23.15 3.47 26.15
C ASN A 611 -24.05 2.37 26.72
N LYS A 612 -25.21 2.12 26.10
CA LYS A 612 -26.11 1.03 26.48
C LYS A 612 -25.47 -0.34 26.31
N ALA A 613 -24.77 -0.58 25.20
CA ALA A 613 -24.07 -1.83 24.96
C ALA A 613 -22.95 -2.05 25.99
N VAL A 614 -22.17 -1.00 26.29
CA VAL A 614 -21.13 -1.01 27.33
C VAL A 614 -21.73 -1.38 28.68
N GLU A 615 -22.81 -0.71 29.09
CA GLU A 615 -23.47 -1.02 30.38
C GLU A 615 -23.95 -2.48 30.47
N LEU A 616 -24.46 -3.05 29.37
CA LEU A 616 -24.90 -4.45 29.32
C LEU A 616 -23.72 -5.40 29.43
N ILE A 617 -22.62 -5.13 28.72
CA ILE A 617 -21.39 -5.92 28.80
C ILE A 617 -20.80 -5.83 30.20
N GLU A 618 -20.66 -4.62 30.76
CA GLU A 618 -20.19 -4.37 32.12
C GLU A 618 -21.00 -5.13 33.16
N LYS A 619 -22.33 -5.21 33.02
CA LYS A 619 -23.18 -6.01 33.92
C LYS A 619 -22.86 -7.50 33.86
N ILE A 620 -22.56 -8.03 32.68
CA ILE A 620 -22.21 -9.45 32.48
C ILE A 620 -20.81 -9.75 33.05
N VAL A 621 -19.85 -8.85 32.83
CA VAL A 621 -18.46 -9.05 33.25
C VAL A 621 -18.16 -8.56 34.67
N LYS A 622 -19.16 -8.00 35.36
CA LYS A 622 -19.01 -7.52 36.73
C LYS A 622 -18.59 -8.68 37.64
N LYS A 623 -17.44 -8.54 38.30
CA LYS A 623 -16.95 -9.47 39.33
C LYS A 623 -17.15 -8.83 40.71
N ALA A 624 -17.51 -9.65 41.70
CA ALA A 624 -17.63 -9.18 43.08
C ALA A 624 -16.23 -8.99 43.67
N GLN A 625 -15.86 -7.76 44.04
CA GLN A 625 -14.54 -7.49 44.62
C GLN A 625 -14.56 -7.59 46.15
N VAL A 626 -13.50 -8.16 46.73
CA VAL A 626 -13.32 -8.24 48.19
C VAL A 626 -13.28 -6.82 48.76
N GLY A 627 -14.18 -6.52 49.69
CA GLY A 627 -14.27 -5.22 50.35
C GLY A 627 -15.43 -4.34 49.87
N GLU A 628 -16.05 -4.65 48.73
CA GLU A 628 -17.20 -3.90 48.23
C GLU A 628 -18.50 -4.25 48.97
N VAL A 629 -19.43 -3.30 48.97
CA VAL A 629 -20.72 -3.41 49.66
C VAL A 629 -21.84 -3.44 48.62
N TYR A 630 -22.70 -4.45 48.72
CA TYR A 630 -23.81 -4.68 47.79
C TYR A 630 -25.14 -4.67 48.53
N ASP A 631 -26.18 -4.10 47.90
CA ASP A 631 -27.58 -4.27 48.29
C ASP A 631 -28.10 -5.55 47.62
N GLY A 632 -27.99 -6.68 48.32
CA GLY A 632 -28.28 -7.99 47.74
C GLY A 632 -29.63 -8.55 48.21
N LYS A 633 -30.31 -9.26 47.31
CA LYS A 633 -31.62 -9.90 47.59
C LYS A 633 -31.41 -11.32 48.11
N VAL A 634 -32.07 -11.67 49.22
CA VAL A 634 -32.05 -13.02 49.76
C VAL A 634 -32.80 -13.97 48.82
N VAL A 635 -32.08 -14.88 48.17
CA VAL A 635 -32.66 -15.85 47.22
C VAL A 635 -32.90 -17.23 47.83
N ARG A 636 -32.12 -17.59 48.86
CA ARG A 636 -32.29 -18.86 49.58
C ARG A 636 -31.86 -18.71 51.04
N VAL A 637 -32.62 -19.30 51.95
CA VAL A 637 -32.35 -19.29 53.39
C VAL A 637 -32.39 -20.72 53.91
N GLU A 638 -31.36 -21.12 54.66
CA GLU A 638 -31.24 -22.39 55.35
C GLU A 638 -30.96 -22.12 56.84
N ASP A 639 -30.96 -23.13 57.71
CA ASP A 639 -30.83 -22.92 59.16
C ASP A 639 -29.53 -22.16 59.56
N ASN A 640 -28.40 -22.42 58.87
CA ASN A 640 -27.06 -21.91 59.23
C ASN A 640 -26.46 -20.90 58.21
N TYR A 641 -27.11 -20.66 57.08
CA TYR A 641 -26.59 -19.76 56.04
C TYR A 641 -27.71 -19.26 55.13
N ALA A 642 -27.41 -18.22 54.34
CA ALA A 642 -28.27 -17.74 53.27
C ALA A 642 -27.45 -17.42 52.02
N PHE A 643 -28.08 -17.54 50.86
CA PHE A 643 -27.54 -17.02 49.60
C PHE A 643 -28.19 -15.69 49.28
N ILE A 644 -27.34 -14.71 49.04
CA ILE A 644 -27.70 -13.32 48.75
C ILE A 644 -27.28 -13.03 47.31
N ASN A 645 -28.23 -12.85 46.41
CA ASN A 645 -27.92 -12.44 45.05
C ASN A 645 -27.41 -10.99 45.07
N LEU A 646 -26.17 -10.79 44.63
CA LEU A 646 -25.49 -9.49 44.67
C LEU A 646 -25.78 -8.67 43.41
N PHE A 647 -25.77 -9.35 42.26
CA PHE A 647 -26.10 -8.86 40.92
C PHE A 647 -26.25 -10.09 39.99
N ASP A 648 -26.68 -9.86 38.74
CA ASP A 648 -27.03 -10.94 37.81
C ASP A 648 -25.96 -12.04 37.73
N GLY A 649 -26.37 -13.27 38.02
CA GLY A 649 -25.52 -14.47 37.97
C GLY A 649 -24.56 -14.67 39.15
N THR A 650 -24.46 -13.75 40.12
CA THR A 650 -23.53 -13.85 41.26
C THR A 650 -24.23 -13.89 42.62
N ASP A 651 -24.13 -15.04 43.30
CA ASP A 651 -24.66 -15.26 44.65
C ASP A 651 -23.55 -15.23 45.71
N GLY A 652 -23.73 -14.37 46.71
CA GLY A 652 -22.92 -14.30 47.91
C GLY A 652 -23.40 -15.30 48.98
N PHE A 653 -22.48 -16.09 49.52
CA PHE A 653 -22.71 -16.95 50.67
C PHE A 653 -22.57 -16.18 51.98
N LEU A 654 -23.68 -16.07 52.73
CA LEU A 654 -23.73 -15.43 54.04
C LEU A 654 -23.87 -16.50 55.13
N HIS A 655 -22.80 -16.72 55.89
CA HIS A 655 -22.84 -17.62 57.03
C HIS A 655 -23.47 -16.93 58.26
N ILE A 656 -24.13 -17.69 59.14
CA ILE A 656 -24.81 -17.15 60.33
C ILE A 656 -23.85 -16.37 61.27
N SER A 657 -22.57 -16.74 61.34
CA SER A 657 -21.55 -16.04 62.13
C SER A 657 -21.20 -14.65 61.61
N ASP A 658 -21.50 -14.39 60.35
CA ASP A 658 -21.17 -13.18 59.60
C ASP A 658 -22.37 -12.25 59.45
N TYR A 659 -23.49 -12.55 60.12
CA TYR A 659 -24.69 -11.71 60.11
C TYR A 659 -24.64 -10.56 61.14
N ALA A 660 -24.27 -10.85 62.39
CA ALA A 660 -24.25 -9.89 63.50
C ALA A 660 -23.22 -10.27 64.59
N TYR A 661 -22.93 -9.35 65.52
CA TYR A 661 -22.05 -9.64 66.68
C TYR A 661 -22.76 -10.43 67.79
N GLU A 662 -24.09 -10.35 67.86
CA GLU A 662 -24.93 -11.09 68.80
C GLU A 662 -25.16 -12.52 68.32
N ARG A 663 -25.40 -13.45 69.26
CA ARG A 663 -25.56 -14.88 68.94
C ARG A 663 -26.92 -15.15 68.32
N THR A 664 -26.97 -15.20 66.99
CA THR A 664 -28.14 -15.65 66.22
C THR A 664 -28.24 -17.18 66.23
N LYS A 665 -29.41 -17.73 66.57
CA LYS A 665 -29.63 -19.19 66.64
C LYS A 665 -29.98 -19.82 65.28
N LYS A 666 -30.78 -19.14 64.47
CA LYS A 666 -31.20 -19.58 63.13
C LYS A 666 -31.25 -18.41 62.16
N MET A 667 -30.86 -18.65 60.91
CA MET A 667 -30.84 -17.59 59.90
C MET A 667 -32.25 -17.12 59.50
N GLY A 668 -33.23 -18.03 59.46
CA GLY A 668 -34.63 -17.72 59.13
C GLY A 668 -35.38 -16.87 60.16
N GLU A 669 -34.82 -16.64 61.36
CA GLU A 669 -35.39 -15.73 62.36
C GLU A 669 -35.04 -14.26 62.09
N VAL A 670 -33.96 -14.01 61.32
CA VAL A 670 -33.38 -12.68 61.13
C VAL A 670 -33.42 -12.19 59.68
N ILE A 671 -33.62 -13.08 58.71
CA ILE A 671 -33.81 -12.73 57.30
C ILE A 671 -34.87 -13.62 56.66
N LYS A 672 -35.70 -13.02 55.80
CA LYS A 672 -36.72 -13.70 55.02
C LYS A 672 -36.31 -13.79 53.57
N LEU A 673 -36.85 -14.78 52.89
CA LEU A 673 -36.67 -14.96 51.46
C LEU A 673 -37.26 -13.75 50.73
N GLY A 674 -36.47 -13.09 49.89
CA GLY A 674 -36.81 -11.87 49.18
C GLY A 674 -36.39 -10.55 49.84
N ASP A 675 -35.87 -10.56 51.07
CA ASP A 675 -35.38 -9.34 51.74
C ASP A 675 -34.16 -8.76 51.02
N ILE A 676 -34.02 -7.43 51.00
CA ILE A 676 -32.84 -6.73 50.50
C ILE A 676 -31.97 -6.34 51.69
N ILE A 677 -30.72 -6.81 51.72
CA ILE A 677 -29.78 -6.55 52.81
C ILE A 677 -28.43 -6.05 52.30
N LYS A 678 -27.83 -5.08 53.00
CA LYS A 678 -26.45 -4.64 52.75
C LYS A 678 -25.46 -5.67 53.25
N VAL A 679 -24.61 -6.16 52.37
CA VAL A 679 -23.56 -7.13 52.69
C VAL A 679 -22.23 -6.72 52.07
N LYS A 680 -21.13 -6.94 52.79
CA LYS A 680 -19.77 -6.68 52.31
C LYS A 680 -19.11 -7.97 51.87
N VAL A 681 -18.49 -7.99 50.70
CA VAL A 681 -17.72 -9.16 50.24
C VAL A 681 -16.46 -9.29 51.10
N THR A 682 -16.28 -10.45 51.74
CA THR A 682 -15.14 -10.69 52.65
C THR A 682 -14.07 -11.57 52.02
N LYS A 683 -14.45 -12.49 51.14
CA LYS A 683 -13.52 -13.40 50.48
C LYS A 683 -14.13 -13.95 49.20
N VAL A 684 -13.36 -13.95 48.11
CA VAL A 684 -13.65 -14.74 46.90
C VAL A 684 -12.68 -15.92 46.90
N ASP A 685 -13.17 -17.14 46.77
CA ASP A 685 -12.32 -18.34 46.71
C ASP A 685 -11.84 -18.65 45.29
N ASP A 686 -10.83 -19.52 45.16
CA ASP A 686 -10.24 -19.93 43.88
C ASP A 686 -11.22 -20.69 42.96
N LYS A 687 -12.42 -21.03 43.47
CA LYS A 687 -13.51 -21.67 42.73
C LYS A 687 -14.65 -20.69 42.40
N GLY A 688 -14.45 -19.39 42.65
CA GLY A 688 -15.40 -18.32 42.35
C GLY A 688 -16.53 -18.14 43.37
N LYS A 689 -16.52 -18.81 44.53
CA LYS A 689 -17.52 -18.58 45.57
C LYS A 689 -17.24 -17.29 46.32
N VAL A 690 -18.23 -16.42 46.33
CA VAL A 690 -18.20 -15.12 46.99
C VAL A 690 -18.76 -15.26 48.40
N ASN A 691 -17.95 -15.04 49.44
CA ASN A 691 -18.40 -14.98 50.83
C ASN A 691 -18.70 -13.53 51.19
N VAL A 692 -19.82 -13.30 51.86
CA VAL A 692 -20.29 -11.97 52.24
C VAL A 692 -20.59 -11.89 53.74
N SER A 693 -20.46 -10.70 54.31
CA SER A 693 -20.67 -10.43 55.73
C SER A 693 -21.47 -9.15 55.93
N ARG A 694 -22.55 -9.24 56.70
CA ARG A 694 -23.28 -8.07 57.21
C ARG A 694 -22.64 -7.55 58.49
N LYS A 695 -22.06 -8.44 59.30
CA LYS A 695 -21.34 -8.13 60.54
C LYS A 695 -20.17 -7.16 60.30
N ALA A 696 -19.50 -7.28 59.16
CA ALA A 696 -18.42 -6.37 58.76
C ALA A 696 -18.87 -4.91 58.59
N LEU A 697 -20.17 -4.66 58.44
CA LEU A 697 -20.77 -3.32 58.32
C LEU A 697 -21.36 -2.79 59.63
N LEU A 698 -21.44 -3.63 60.67
CA LEU A 698 -21.96 -3.25 61.98
C LEU A 698 -20.83 -2.69 62.86
N PRO A 699 -21.10 -1.65 63.69
CA PRO A 699 -20.10 -1.10 64.59
C PRO A 699 -19.61 -2.16 65.57
N LYS A 700 -18.28 -2.26 65.75
CA LYS A 700 -17.67 -3.21 66.70
C LYS A 700 -18.12 -2.86 68.12
N PRO A 701 -18.66 -3.82 68.89
CA PRO A 701 -19.01 -3.58 70.28
C PRO A 701 -17.74 -3.28 71.09
N ILE A 702 -17.76 -2.18 71.84
CA ILE A 702 -16.67 -1.75 72.73
C ILE A 702 -16.56 -2.79 73.85
N LYS A 703 -15.44 -3.53 73.92
CA LYS A 703 -15.11 -4.36 75.08
C LYS A 703 -14.82 -3.42 76.26
N LYS A 704 -15.62 -3.49 77.33
CA LYS A 704 -15.19 -3.02 78.65
C LYS A 704 -14.07 -3.94 79.13
N GLU A 705 -12.88 -3.40 79.34
CA GLU A 705 -11.80 -4.09 80.05
C GLU A 705 -12.25 -4.34 81.49
N GLU A 706 -12.22 -5.60 81.92
CA GLU A 706 -12.34 -5.96 83.33
C GLU A 706 -11.02 -5.65 84.06
N PRO A 707 -11.04 -5.16 85.31
CA PRO A 707 -9.82 -4.77 86.02
C PRO A 707 -8.95 -5.99 86.28
N LYS A 708 -7.64 -5.86 85.99
CA LYS A 708 -6.60 -6.83 86.39
C LYS A 708 -6.51 -6.90 87.92
N GLU A 709 -6.64 -8.11 88.48
CA GLU A 709 -6.23 -8.38 89.86
C GLU A 709 -4.71 -8.21 90.02
N GLU A 710 -4.31 -7.46 91.05
CA GLU A 710 -2.91 -7.28 91.45
C GLU A 710 -2.32 -8.58 92.03
N PRO A 711 -1.05 -8.90 91.73
CA PRO A 711 -0.36 -10.03 92.37
C PRO A 711 0.03 -9.66 93.81
N LYS A 712 -0.24 -10.57 94.76
CA LYS A 712 0.26 -10.50 96.13
C LYS A 712 1.79 -10.57 96.16
N ALA A 713 2.40 -9.62 96.86
CA ALA A 713 3.83 -9.55 97.12
C ALA A 713 4.27 -10.50 98.25
N GLU A 714 5.38 -11.20 98.03
CA GLU A 714 6.53 -11.30 98.95
C GLU A 714 7.83 -11.25 98.13
#